data_AF-A0A067CW81-F1
#
_entry.id   AF-A0A067CW81-F1
#
_cell.length_a   1.000
_cell.length_b   1.000
_cell.length_c   1.000
_cell.angle_alpha   90.00
_cell.angle_beta   90.00
_cell.angle_gamma   90.00
#
_symmetry.space_group_name_H-M   'P 1'
#
loop_
_entity.id
_entity.type
_entity.pdbx_description
1 polymer ?
#
loop_
_entity_poly.entity_id
_entity_poly.type
_entity_poly.pdbx_seq_one_letter_code
_entity_poly.pdbx_strand_id
1 'polypeptide(L)'
;MEAQGFERALAAIRRPAKPFATGRESHAHPHLHVHGMDAPLQLPIDEAQAARLSRGCPLLLVPAQRLESIDAMAYSMHLAREIEAELAPRGPFHATLSHLVMDRAGASASSLRPQVALPGTFGVLIVLLPSHYDGGRILLSHNGLEEACEYLEEPTPMADLVYAAAYLDATIVSEPIHAGIRTALVFALRYASPDIDCSTAPDDAIAALAQLAAQPCGRDVLWGVDVEHPLLALDRGQLRGTDAAVVNALLVTGQYDVALVQYARAPSIGAFFNLGDDDDDDDVGFTGVVATAVVVEASCPSFVSTALVGATVGTMLESGTRHWSWPSTSVVFWAKKHRVRLLGTSVALSTLTSASQRTAHALGCASPNALAAEIITFFGASSSSDVIDHGQHLPKKRKRKSPVFGDIVGRVLDDLKDITLVALYVGEHAWVSSHASLTHVASWTHHFLVKYGWEQLGASTLLRLVPRWSTSSWAHAAYAAQLLCSLVGVATMPVCPVLTQPFVDELVFAGYTQLLTAVSALPDMAPLTADATGHFVREVLALEAYLLQDAGSKHQSKWLMSYLPRSLLLEVDAFLGPTHSMLGLVQRKPKTLCPLSALAPAVASAVVWPTAAAMHVLATLPTATQAMGTSVDVLFSVLHVVVATARGAHLEALLNGMWRTWSIRLVPAIAALLRRHVSVPTLAASHFGTMLLQSVSQLLGSNNSAFLQEHYAPTATALGLVRDAADVVHRWTPMSAFFCFASQLTSTLSATPDRGLEIYRSVVFRLLDVSFDVWPASVVEHLARACVARLEAEAVVELPTLDDLTIRGLVPSSARHHCHSCATFLQFLESPTGLECDFDSATRRLCPNVWDVVVANADRLECVEWMMEGSTATGVPIVRVLSVLKTPQEQHAPTNEWKRRLQLHQERSLDQWRVACLHEAVHRLTRALSVDTESETTRRFRLPRSPYIERRLFNDVF
;
A
#
# COMPACT_ATOMS: atom_id res chain seq x y z
N MET A 1 8.37 -8.41 -20.74
CA MET A 1 8.77 -9.75 -21.25
C MET A 1 7.66 -10.38 -22.07
N GLU A 2 6.44 -10.55 -21.55
CA GLU A 2 5.32 -11.16 -22.28
C GLU A 2 4.97 -10.40 -23.57
N ALA A 3 4.80 -9.08 -23.51
CA ALA A 3 4.57 -8.23 -24.70
C ALA A 3 5.65 -8.41 -25.78
N GLN A 4 6.93 -8.43 -25.39
CA GLN A 4 8.04 -8.68 -26.31
C GLN A 4 8.00 -10.08 -26.93
N GLY A 5 7.46 -11.08 -26.20
CA GLY A 5 7.24 -12.42 -26.73
C GLY A 5 6.18 -12.41 -27.84
N PHE A 6 5.06 -11.74 -27.60
CA PHE A 6 4.01 -11.54 -28.61
C PHE A 6 4.52 -10.75 -29.81
N GLU A 7 5.22 -9.63 -29.61
CA GLU A 7 5.80 -8.83 -30.70
C GLU A 7 6.75 -9.64 -31.58
N ARG A 8 7.61 -10.49 -30.97
CA ARG A 8 8.50 -11.37 -31.75
C ARG A 8 7.73 -12.41 -32.56
N ALA A 9 6.72 -13.04 -31.96
CA ALA A 9 5.90 -14.04 -32.65
C ALA A 9 5.09 -13.40 -33.79
N LEU A 10 4.51 -12.22 -33.57
CA LEU A 10 3.78 -11.46 -34.59
C LEU A 10 4.72 -10.95 -35.68
N ALA A 11 5.89 -10.43 -35.35
CA ALA A 11 6.88 -10.02 -36.35
C ALA A 11 7.33 -11.20 -37.23
N ALA A 12 7.45 -12.41 -36.66
CA ALA A 12 7.75 -13.61 -37.44
C ALA A 12 6.62 -13.99 -38.41
N ILE A 13 5.36 -13.75 -38.05
CA ILE A 13 4.19 -13.96 -38.93
C ILE A 13 4.06 -12.84 -39.98
N ARG A 14 4.38 -11.60 -39.60
CA ARG A 14 4.18 -10.39 -40.40
C ARG A 14 5.26 -10.11 -41.41
N ARG A 15 6.48 -10.64 -41.28
CA ARG A 15 7.53 -10.50 -42.29
C ARG A 15 7.03 -11.11 -43.62
N PRO A 16 6.68 -10.29 -44.63
CA PRO A 16 6.32 -10.80 -45.92
C PRO A 16 7.64 -11.09 -46.62
N ALA A 17 8.20 -12.28 -46.41
CA ALA A 17 9.19 -12.75 -47.34
C ALA A 17 8.45 -12.92 -48.67
N LYS A 18 8.73 -12.09 -49.68
CA LYS A 18 8.42 -12.55 -51.03
C LYS A 18 9.19 -13.87 -51.18
N PRO A 19 8.56 -14.95 -51.64
CA PRO A 19 9.26 -16.23 -51.75
C PRO A 19 10.43 -16.19 -52.74
N PHE A 20 10.49 -15.13 -53.54
CA PHE A 20 11.47 -14.86 -54.56
C PHE A 20 11.81 -13.36 -54.63
N ALA A 21 13.03 -13.06 -55.05
CA ALA A 21 13.51 -11.72 -55.37
C ALA A 21 14.09 -11.75 -56.78
N THR A 22 13.63 -10.88 -57.67
CA THR A 22 14.08 -10.81 -59.06
C THR A 22 14.50 -9.38 -59.38
N GLY A 23 15.50 -9.20 -60.23
CA GLY A 23 15.96 -7.86 -60.55
C GLY A 23 17.00 -7.77 -61.65
N ARG A 24 17.25 -6.53 -62.09
CA ARG A 24 18.26 -6.16 -63.09
C ARG A 24 19.13 -5.04 -62.53
N GLU A 25 20.43 -5.19 -62.65
CA GLU A 25 21.39 -4.18 -62.22
C GLU A 25 22.46 -3.93 -63.28
N SER A 26 22.81 -2.65 -63.49
CA SER A 26 23.91 -2.27 -64.36
C SER A 26 25.24 -2.39 -63.60
N HIS A 27 25.98 -3.45 -63.88
CA HIS A 27 27.29 -3.73 -63.29
C HIS A 27 28.23 -4.30 -64.35
N ALA A 28 29.54 -4.10 -64.16
CA ALA A 28 30.54 -4.77 -65.00
C ALA A 28 30.36 -6.29 -64.89
N HIS A 29 30.73 -7.07 -65.92
CA HIS A 29 30.64 -8.54 -65.85
C HIS A 29 31.81 -9.14 -65.07
N PRO A 30 31.59 -10.26 -64.35
CA PRO A 30 32.66 -10.88 -63.58
C PRO A 30 33.77 -11.40 -64.49
N HIS A 31 35.02 -11.12 -64.13
CA HIS A 31 36.17 -11.81 -64.70
C HIS A 31 36.23 -13.23 -64.11
N LEU A 32 35.92 -14.22 -64.96
CA LEU A 32 35.91 -15.63 -64.58
C LEU A 32 37.10 -16.34 -65.21
N HIS A 33 37.95 -16.93 -64.37
CA HIS A 33 39.05 -17.79 -64.82
C HIS A 33 38.77 -19.24 -64.41
N VAL A 34 38.93 -20.17 -65.34
CA VAL A 34 38.72 -21.60 -65.07
C VAL A 34 40.06 -22.28 -64.96
N HIS A 35 40.32 -22.97 -63.85
CA HIS A 35 41.55 -23.72 -63.64
C HIS A 35 41.79 -24.73 -64.78
N GLY A 36 42.93 -24.56 -65.46
CA GLY A 36 43.33 -25.31 -66.64
C GLY A 36 43.06 -24.61 -67.98
N MET A 37 42.59 -23.36 -67.96
CA MET A 37 42.55 -22.48 -69.13
C MET A 37 43.61 -21.37 -68.98
N ASP A 38 44.27 -21.00 -70.07
CA ASP A 38 45.33 -19.97 -70.05
C ASP A 38 44.80 -18.53 -70.13
N ALA A 39 43.50 -18.36 -70.39
CA ALA A 39 42.84 -17.08 -70.58
C ALA A 39 41.48 -17.05 -69.85
N PRO A 40 41.04 -15.88 -69.35
CA PRO A 40 39.72 -15.73 -68.75
C PRO A 40 38.61 -16.05 -69.75
N LEU A 41 37.45 -16.45 -69.22
CA LEU A 41 36.25 -16.66 -70.02
C LEU A 41 35.84 -15.35 -70.68
N GLN A 42 35.55 -15.42 -71.98
CA GLN A 42 34.96 -14.29 -72.70
C GLN A 42 33.45 -14.42 -72.59
N LEU A 43 32.80 -13.37 -72.12
CA LEU A 43 31.35 -13.29 -72.05
C LEU A 43 30.86 -12.41 -73.21
N PRO A 44 29.88 -12.85 -74.01
CA PRO A 44 29.18 -14.13 -73.93
C PRO A 44 30.05 -15.33 -74.36
N ILE A 45 29.83 -16.48 -73.70
CA ILE A 45 30.59 -17.72 -73.99
C ILE A 45 30.17 -18.25 -75.37
N ASP A 46 31.14 -18.40 -76.27
CA ASP A 46 30.90 -18.97 -77.59
C ASP A 46 30.91 -20.52 -77.58
N GLU A 47 30.49 -21.13 -78.69
CA GLU A 47 30.45 -22.59 -78.80
C GLU A 47 31.84 -23.24 -78.67
N ALA A 48 32.90 -22.55 -79.11
CA ALA A 48 34.26 -23.07 -79.07
C ALA A 48 34.79 -23.13 -77.63
N GLN A 49 34.52 -22.10 -76.82
CA GLN A 49 34.82 -22.03 -75.40
C GLN A 49 33.99 -23.05 -74.62
N ALA A 50 32.69 -23.15 -74.89
CA ALA A 50 31.85 -24.16 -74.26
C ALA A 50 32.28 -25.60 -74.60
N ALA A 51 32.70 -25.87 -75.85
CA ALA A 51 33.22 -27.17 -76.27
C ALA A 51 34.62 -27.49 -75.69
N ARG A 52 35.38 -26.48 -75.27
CA ARG A 52 36.62 -26.67 -74.50
C ARG A 52 36.32 -27.02 -73.05
N LEU A 53 35.35 -26.33 -72.43
CA LEU A 53 34.92 -26.58 -71.06
C LEU A 53 34.26 -27.95 -70.90
N SER A 54 33.47 -28.39 -71.87
CA SER A 54 32.79 -29.69 -71.83
C SER A 54 33.75 -30.89 -71.78
N ARG A 55 34.97 -30.77 -72.34
CA ARG A 55 36.00 -31.82 -72.28
C ARG A 55 36.52 -32.07 -70.85
N GLY A 56 36.42 -31.07 -69.99
CA GLY A 56 36.83 -31.15 -68.58
C GLY A 56 35.67 -31.25 -67.58
N CYS A 57 34.44 -30.98 -68.01
CA CYS A 57 33.23 -30.95 -67.19
C CYS A 57 32.04 -31.55 -67.98
N PRO A 58 31.72 -32.85 -67.82
CA PRO A 58 30.81 -33.59 -68.71
C PRO A 58 29.34 -33.13 -68.67
N LEU A 59 28.96 -32.30 -67.70
CA LEU A 59 27.60 -31.74 -67.57
C LEU A 59 27.54 -30.25 -67.84
N LEU A 60 28.60 -29.64 -68.39
CA LEU A 60 28.70 -28.19 -68.57
C LEU A 60 28.50 -27.39 -67.25
N LEU A 61 28.73 -28.06 -66.13
CA LEU A 61 28.74 -27.49 -64.78
C LEU A 61 30.19 -27.37 -64.35
N VAL A 62 30.66 -26.16 -64.09
CA VAL A 62 32.01 -25.89 -63.60
C VAL A 62 31.91 -25.60 -62.10
N PRO A 63 32.34 -26.53 -61.22
CA PRO A 63 32.27 -26.32 -59.77
C PRO A 63 33.06 -25.09 -59.33
N ALA A 64 32.62 -24.44 -58.26
CA ALA A 64 33.29 -23.25 -57.73
C ALA A 64 34.79 -23.45 -57.44
N GLN A 65 35.21 -24.67 -57.05
CA GLN A 65 36.63 -24.98 -56.80
C GLN A 65 37.50 -24.92 -58.05
N ARG A 66 36.90 -24.93 -59.24
CA ARG A 66 37.59 -24.77 -60.52
C ARG A 66 37.55 -23.34 -61.06
N LEU A 67 36.88 -22.43 -60.35
CA LEU A 67 36.72 -21.03 -60.74
C LEU A 67 37.60 -20.13 -59.86
N GLU A 68 38.58 -19.49 -60.46
CA GLU A 68 39.22 -18.32 -59.88
C GLU A 68 38.43 -17.10 -60.35
N SER A 69 37.56 -16.58 -59.48
CA SER A 69 36.86 -15.34 -59.78
C SER A 69 37.48 -14.19 -59.00
N ILE A 70 37.90 -13.16 -59.73
CA ILE A 70 38.50 -11.96 -59.15
C ILE A 70 37.40 -11.06 -58.53
N ASP A 71 36.14 -11.17 -58.98
CA ASP A 71 35.07 -10.24 -58.62
C ASP A 71 33.75 -10.89 -58.14
N ALA A 72 33.54 -12.22 -58.22
CA ALA A 72 32.26 -12.89 -57.85
C ALA A 72 31.77 -12.55 -56.43
N MET A 73 32.69 -12.35 -55.49
CA MET A 73 32.39 -11.99 -54.11
C MET A 73 31.82 -10.56 -54.01
N ALA A 74 32.28 -9.63 -54.85
CA ALA A 74 31.80 -8.25 -54.87
C ALA A 74 30.32 -8.18 -55.30
N TYR A 75 29.90 -9.00 -56.28
CA TYR A 75 28.49 -9.09 -56.68
C TYR A 75 27.60 -9.63 -55.57
N SER A 76 28.05 -10.67 -54.87
CA SER A 76 27.28 -11.23 -53.76
C SER A 76 26.99 -10.20 -52.66
N MET A 77 27.94 -9.30 -52.37
CA MET A 77 27.74 -8.24 -51.39
C MET A 77 26.82 -7.13 -51.88
N HIS A 78 26.85 -6.82 -53.17
CA HIS A 78 25.99 -5.79 -53.73
C HIS A 78 24.52 -6.25 -53.82
N LEU A 79 24.31 -7.44 -54.39
CA LEU A 79 22.98 -8.06 -54.48
C LEU A 79 22.40 -8.45 -53.12
N ALA A 80 23.24 -8.65 -52.09
CA ALA A 80 22.76 -8.99 -50.75
C ALA A 80 21.75 -7.98 -50.20
N ARG A 81 21.89 -6.69 -50.49
CA ARG A 81 20.94 -5.66 -50.01
C ARG A 81 19.56 -5.79 -50.64
N GLU A 82 19.49 -6.00 -51.94
CA GLU A 82 18.23 -6.17 -52.67
C GLU A 82 17.56 -7.50 -52.28
N ILE A 83 18.35 -8.57 -52.18
CA ILE A 83 17.91 -9.88 -51.69
C ILE A 83 17.39 -9.77 -50.26
N GLU A 84 18.08 -9.04 -49.38
CA GLU A 84 17.63 -8.82 -48.00
C GLU A 84 16.31 -8.07 -47.93
N ALA A 85 16.13 -7.04 -48.77
CA ALA A 85 14.91 -6.26 -48.82
C ALA A 85 13.69 -7.08 -49.26
N GLU A 86 13.87 -8.00 -50.20
CA GLU A 86 12.77 -8.78 -50.80
C GLU A 86 12.53 -10.13 -50.12
N LEU A 87 13.58 -10.92 -49.87
CA LEU A 87 13.47 -12.24 -49.22
C LEU A 87 13.37 -12.12 -47.70
N ALA A 88 13.84 -11.03 -47.09
CA ALA A 88 13.82 -10.80 -45.63
C ALA A 88 14.37 -11.98 -44.77
N PRO A 89 15.62 -12.42 -44.97
CA PRO A 89 16.21 -13.55 -44.26
C PRO A 89 16.27 -13.33 -42.74
N ARG A 90 16.30 -14.43 -41.95
CA ARG A 90 16.23 -14.38 -40.46
C ARG A 90 17.42 -13.67 -39.80
N GLY A 91 18.54 -13.51 -40.50
CA GLY A 91 19.77 -12.91 -40.00
C GLY A 91 20.78 -12.63 -41.12
N PRO A 92 21.97 -12.13 -40.79
CA PRO A 92 23.01 -11.84 -41.77
C PRO A 92 23.38 -13.11 -42.54
N PHE A 93 23.56 -12.96 -43.84
CA PHE A 93 23.87 -14.06 -44.74
C PHE A 93 24.99 -13.71 -45.71
N HIS A 94 25.53 -14.75 -46.34
CA HIS A 94 26.52 -14.64 -47.40
C HIS A 94 26.11 -15.53 -48.58
N ALA A 95 26.33 -15.06 -49.81
CA ALA A 95 26.18 -15.90 -51.00
C ALA A 95 27.50 -16.63 -51.28
N THR A 96 27.48 -17.95 -51.21
CA THR A 96 28.65 -18.79 -51.54
C THR A 96 28.49 -19.33 -52.95
N LEU A 97 29.44 -19.05 -53.84
CA LEU A 97 29.39 -19.58 -55.21
C LEU A 97 29.39 -21.11 -55.17
N SER A 98 28.39 -21.74 -55.79
CA SER A 98 28.29 -23.19 -55.92
C SER A 98 28.97 -23.66 -57.21
N HIS A 99 28.58 -23.09 -58.34
CA HIS A 99 29.10 -23.45 -59.66
C HIS A 99 28.67 -22.45 -60.75
N LEU A 100 29.32 -22.53 -61.90
CA LEU A 100 28.91 -21.92 -63.17
C LEU A 100 28.18 -22.98 -64.00
N VAL A 101 26.99 -22.65 -64.49
CA VAL A 101 26.20 -23.50 -65.38
C VAL A 101 26.17 -22.94 -66.80
N MET A 102 26.30 -23.83 -67.80
CA MET A 102 26.12 -23.53 -69.21
C MET A 102 25.03 -24.46 -69.79
N ASP A 103 23.78 -24.02 -69.73
CA ASP A 103 22.64 -24.81 -70.17
C ASP A 103 22.46 -24.73 -71.70
N ARG A 104 22.10 -25.88 -72.30
CA ARG A 104 21.81 -26.04 -73.74
C ARG A 104 20.45 -26.69 -73.93
N ALA A 105 20.07 -26.95 -75.18
CA ALA A 105 18.89 -27.74 -75.51
C ALA A 105 18.88 -29.10 -74.76
N GLY A 106 17.83 -29.34 -73.97
CA GLY A 106 17.69 -30.52 -73.11
C GLY A 106 18.25 -30.39 -71.69
N ALA A 107 18.71 -29.21 -71.27
CA ALA A 107 19.16 -28.96 -69.90
C ALA A 107 17.99 -29.05 -68.88
N SER A 108 18.32 -29.49 -67.66
CA SER A 108 17.36 -29.68 -66.56
C SER A 108 17.40 -28.50 -65.60
N ALA A 109 16.25 -28.09 -65.05
CA ALA A 109 16.14 -27.06 -64.02
C ALA A 109 16.95 -27.37 -62.73
N SER A 110 17.32 -28.64 -62.52
CA SER A 110 18.19 -29.05 -61.42
C SER A 110 19.61 -28.45 -61.49
N SER A 111 20.04 -28.00 -62.68
CA SER A 111 21.32 -27.30 -62.87
C SER A 111 21.33 -25.90 -62.25
N LEU A 112 20.16 -25.33 -61.96
CA LEU A 112 20.01 -24.01 -61.33
C LEU A 112 19.95 -24.08 -59.80
N ARG A 113 20.10 -25.27 -59.20
CA ARG A 113 20.14 -25.46 -57.75
C ARG A 113 21.57 -25.67 -57.28
N PRO A 114 21.95 -25.20 -56.07
CA PRO A 114 23.27 -25.47 -55.53
C PRO A 114 23.56 -26.97 -55.48
N GLN A 115 24.70 -27.40 -56.03
CA GLN A 115 25.05 -28.82 -56.08
C GLN A 115 25.36 -29.42 -54.70
N VAL A 116 25.78 -28.58 -53.76
CA VAL A 116 26.10 -28.96 -52.38
C VAL A 116 25.30 -28.07 -51.45
N ALA A 117 24.29 -28.63 -50.79
CA ALA A 117 23.58 -27.96 -49.70
C ALA A 117 24.48 -27.98 -48.45
N LEU A 118 25.27 -26.93 -48.27
CA LEU A 118 26.07 -26.77 -47.05
C LEU A 118 25.15 -26.48 -45.85
N PRO A 119 25.54 -26.84 -44.61
CA PRO A 119 24.81 -26.44 -43.42
C PRO A 119 24.57 -24.92 -43.38
N GLY A 120 23.34 -24.54 -43.00
CA GLY A 120 22.88 -23.14 -42.95
C GLY A 120 22.48 -22.53 -44.29
N THR A 121 22.41 -23.32 -45.37
CA THR A 121 21.85 -22.84 -46.65
C THR A 121 20.33 -22.72 -46.54
N PHE A 122 19.79 -21.52 -46.77
CA PHE A 122 18.34 -21.27 -46.71
C PHE A 122 17.72 -20.94 -48.07
N GLY A 123 18.56 -20.52 -49.03
CA GLY A 123 18.09 -20.11 -50.35
C GLY A 123 19.13 -20.30 -51.43
N VAL A 124 18.74 -19.94 -52.65
CA VAL A 124 19.58 -19.92 -53.85
C VAL A 124 19.54 -18.53 -54.46
N LEU A 125 20.66 -18.12 -55.05
CA LEU A 125 20.76 -16.94 -55.91
C LEU A 125 21.31 -17.38 -57.27
N ILE A 126 20.58 -17.07 -58.32
CA ILE A 126 20.93 -17.30 -59.72
C ILE A 126 21.26 -15.95 -60.33
N VAL A 127 22.45 -15.81 -60.91
CA VAL A 127 22.86 -14.61 -61.64
C VAL A 127 23.12 -15.00 -63.08
N LEU A 128 22.28 -14.51 -64.01
CA LEU A 128 22.49 -14.72 -65.44
C LEU A 128 23.64 -13.85 -65.94
N LEU A 129 24.54 -14.47 -66.70
CA LEU A 129 25.63 -13.79 -67.39
C LEU A 129 25.21 -13.47 -68.84
N PRO A 130 25.88 -12.52 -69.51
CA PRO A 130 25.69 -12.27 -70.93
C PRO A 130 25.82 -13.57 -71.71
N SER A 131 24.75 -13.93 -72.42
CA SER A 131 24.70 -15.16 -73.20
C SER A 131 23.75 -15.01 -74.39
N HIS A 132 24.03 -15.78 -75.45
CA HIS A 132 23.18 -15.86 -76.64
C HIS A 132 22.44 -17.19 -76.61
N TYR A 133 21.14 -17.14 -76.34
CA TYR A 133 20.24 -18.30 -76.34
C TYR A 133 18.81 -17.88 -76.68
N ASP A 134 18.00 -18.86 -77.10
CA ASP A 134 16.57 -18.73 -77.39
C ASP A 134 15.78 -19.74 -76.55
N GLY A 135 14.63 -19.31 -75.99
CA GLY A 135 13.87 -20.04 -74.97
C GLY A 135 14.51 -19.98 -73.57
N GLY A 136 14.28 -20.99 -72.73
CA GLY A 136 14.99 -21.09 -71.45
C GLY A 136 14.50 -20.21 -70.31
N ARG A 137 13.23 -19.78 -70.31
CA ARG A 137 12.66 -18.96 -69.23
C ARG A 137 12.73 -19.65 -67.87
N ILE A 138 13.09 -18.91 -66.82
CA ILE A 138 13.09 -19.43 -65.44
C ILE A 138 11.81 -18.95 -64.73
N LEU A 139 11.06 -19.92 -64.20
CA LEU A 139 9.86 -19.73 -63.41
C LEU A 139 10.14 -20.09 -61.96
N LEU A 140 9.79 -19.19 -61.05
CA LEU A 140 9.87 -19.41 -59.61
C LEU A 140 8.45 -19.57 -59.07
N SER A 141 8.21 -20.63 -58.31
CA SER A 141 6.91 -20.87 -57.69
C SER A 141 7.05 -21.32 -56.24
N HIS A 142 6.21 -20.80 -55.36
CA HIS A 142 6.16 -21.17 -53.95
C HIS A 142 4.73 -21.02 -53.45
N ASN A 143 4.18 -22.07 -52.84
CA ASN A 143 2.82 -22.07 -52.27
C ASN A 143 1.72 -21.53 -53.20
N GLY A 144 1.82 -21.80 -54.52
CA GLY A 144 0.83 -21.37 -55.52
C GLY A 144 0.97 -19.91 -55.99
N LEU A 145 1.95 -19.18 -55.47
CA LEU A 145 2.43 -17.94 -56.09
C LEU A 145 3.45 -18.31 -57.16
N GLU A 146 3.20 -17.88 -58.39
CA GLU A 146 4.12 -18.04 -59.52
C GLU A 146 4.60 -16.65 -59.94
N GLU A 147 5.92 -16.48 -60.03
CA GLU A 147 6.53 -15.31 -60.64
C GLU A 147 7.36 -15.77 -61.83
N ALA A 148 6.88 -15.43 -63.02
CA ALA A 148 7.70 -15.49 -64.21
C ALA A 148 8.69 -14.33 -64.13
N CYS A 149 9.98 -14.63 -64.17
CA CYS A 149 10.99 -13.59 -64.20
C CYS A 149 11.00 -12.95 -65.61
N GLU A 150 10.18 -11.91 -65.82
CA GLU A 150 9.99 -11.24 -67.11
C GLU A 150 11.33 -10.78 -67.74
N TYR A 151 12.33 -10.47 -66.90
CA TYR A 151 13.67 -10.05 -67.33
C TYR A 151 14.58 -11.16 -67.87
N LEU A 152 14.15 -12.43 -67.85
CA LEU A 152 14.93 -13.58 -68.33
C LEU A 152 14.48 -14.08 -69.73
N GLU A 153 13.58 -13.35 -70.41
CA GLU A 153 13.07 -13.72 -71.74
C GLU A 153 13.89 -13.12 -72.90
N GLU A 154 14.73 -12.11 -72.66
CA GLU A 154 15.53 -11.42 -73.68
C GLU A 154 17.04 -11.72 -73.56
N PRO A 155 17.81 -11.75 -74.67
CA PRO A 155 19.27 -11.85 -74.59
C PRO A 155 19.83 -10.74 -73.71
N THR A 156 20.54 -11.11 -72.64
CA THR A 156 21.04 -10.16 -71.64
C THR A 156 21.90 -9.09 -72.35
N PRO A 157 21.52 -7.79 -72.30
CA PRO A 157 22.34 -6.72 -72.86
C PRO A 157 23.73 -6.78 -72.26
N MET A 158 24.76 -6.46 -73.05
CA MET A 158 26.16 -6.52 -72.60
C MET A 158 26.50 -5.61 -71.40
N ALA A 159 25.55 -4.86 -70.83
CA ALA A 159 25.78 -3.93 -69.72
C ALA A 159 25.06 -4.31 -68.40
N ASP A 160 24.13 -5.26 -68.40
CA ASP A 160 23.29 -5.55 -67.23
C ASP A 160 23.42 -6.99 -66.75
N LEU A 161 23.38 -7.18 -65.44
CA LEU A 161 23.21 -8.45 -64.77
C LEU A 161 21.75 -8.63 -64.40
N VAL A 162 21.22 -9.83 -64.66
CA VAL A 162 19.87 -10.20 -64.23
C VAL A 162 20.00 -11.30 -63.18
N TYR A 163 19.28 -11.16 -62.08
CA TYR A 163 19.33 -12.12 -60.99
C TYR A 163 17.95 -12.57 -60.54
N ALA A 164 17.92 -13.75 -59.93
CA ALA A 164 16.76 -14.33 -59.30
C ALA A 164 17.21 -15.07 -58.03
N ALA A 165 16.63 -14.75 -56.89
CA ALA A 165 16.88 -15.42 -55.62
C ALA A 165 15.58 -16.01 -55.07
N ALA A 166 15.65 -17.15 -54.41
CA ALA A 166 14.49 -17.81 -53.82
C ALA A 166 14.88 -18.67 -52.61
N TYR A 167 13.92 -18.96 -51.75
CA TYR A 167 14.08 -19.98 -50.70
C TYR A 167 14.26 -21.38 -51.30
N LEU A 168 14.93 -22.28 -50.57
CA LEU A 168 15.22 -23.64 -51.08
C LEU A 168 13.97 -24.49 -51.35
N ASP A 169 12.87 -24.21 -50.64
CA ASP A 169 11.57 -24.86 -50.81
C ASP A 169 10.77 -24.29 -52.00
N ALA A 170 11.21 -23.18 -52.60
CA ALA A 170 10.66 -22.71 -53.86
C ALA A 170 10.97 -23.70 -54.99
N THR A 171 10.00 -23.91 -55.87
CA THR A 171 10.14 -24.72 -57.08
C THR A 171 10.68 -23.85 -58.21
N ILE A 172 11.81 -24.26 -58.78
CA ILE A 172 12.50 -23.59 -59.88
C ILE A 172 12.30 -24.44 -61.12
N VAL A 173 11.66 -23.88 -62.13
CA VAL A 173 11.45 -24.53 -63.42
C VAL A 173 12.18 -23.73 -64.49
N SER A 174 12.94 -24.42 -65.33
CA SER A 174 13.54 -23.83 -66.53
C SER A 174 12.80 -24.40 -67.73
N GLU A 175 12.19 -23.54 -68.53
CA GLU A 175 11.65 -23.92 -69.83
C GLU A 175 12.78 -24.42 -70.77
N PRO A 176 12.47 -25.17 -71.83
CA PRO A 176 13.48 -25.68 -72.75
C PRO A 176 14.23 -24.55 -73.47
N ILE A 177 15.56 -24.69 -73.58
CA ILE A 177 16.37 -23.85 -74.48
C ILE A 177 16.29 -24.45 -75.89
N HIS A 178 15.94 -23.65 -76.88
CA HIS A 178 15.77 -24.09 -78.27
C HIS A 178 17.06 -23.93 -79.10
N ALA A 179 17.83 -22.87 -78.84
CA ALA A 179 19.11 -22.61 -79.50
C ALA A 179 20.07 -21.85 -78.56
N GLY A 180 21.38 -21.98 -78.81
CA GLY A 180 22.41 -21.27 -78.06
C GLY A 180 22.76 -21.87 -76.70
N ILE A 181 23.40 -21.06 -75.84
CA ILE A 181 23.94 -21.47 -74.53
C ILE A 181 23.58 -20.41 -73.49
N ARG A 182 22.77 -20.76 -72.49
CA ARG A 182 22.52 -19.89 -71.33
C ARG A 182 23.63 -20.07 -70.31
N THR A 183 24.23 -18.99 -69.86
CA THR A 183 25.29 -19.04 -68.83
C THR A 183 24.81 -18.37 -67.54
N ALA A 184 24.93 -19.05 -66.40
CA ALA A 184 24.56 -18.50 -65.10
C ALA A 184 25.53 -18.90 -63.98
N LEU A 185 25.67 -18.03 -62.98
CA LEU A 185 26.32 -18.35 -61.71
C LEU A 185 25.25 -18.72 -60.69
N VAL A 186 25.45 -19.85 -60.00
CA VAL A 186 24.54 -20.32 -58.95
C VAL A 186 25.25 -20.20 -57.60
N PHE A 187 24.63 -19.47 -56.67
CA PHE A 187 25.10 -19.26 -55.31
C PHE A 187 24.16 -19.93 -54.31
N ALA A 188 24.73 -20.49 -53.25
CA ALA A 188 24.02 -20.90 -52.05
C ALA A 188 23.94 -19.71 -51.07
N LEU A 189 22.73 -19.29 -50.70
CA LEU A 189 22.52 -18.27 -49.68
C LEU A 189 22.58 -18.92 -48.29
N ARG A 190 23.56 -18.53 -47.49
CA ARG A 190 23.87 -19.16 -46.21
C ARG A 190 23.85 -18.16 -45.07
N TYR A 191 23.23 -18.52 -43.96
CA TYR A 191 23.36 -17.74 -42.73
C TYR A 191 24.82 -17.68 -42.27
N ALA A 192 25.25 -16.51 -41.79
CA ALA A 192 26.58 -16.31 -41.22
C ALA A 192 26.79 -17.17 -39.95
N SER A 193 25.70 -17.49 -39.23
CA SER A 193 25.71 -18.40 -38.09
C SER A 193 25.05 -19.74 -38.47
N PRO A 194 25.74 -20.88 -38.27
CA PRO A 194 25.20 -22.21 -38.58
C PRO A 194 24.08 -22.66 -37.63
N ASP A 195 23.87 -21.97 -36.50
CA ASP A 195 22.86 -22.31 -35.48
C ASP A 195 21.45 -21.81 -35.81
N ILE A 196 21.27 -21.08 -36.93
CA ILE A 196 19.96 -20.61 -37.37
C ILE A 196 19.26 -21.76 -38.12
N ASP A 197 18.47 -22.55 -37.39
CA ASP A 197 17.65 -23.62 -37.97
C ASP A 197 16.70 -23.06 -39.05
N CYS A 198 16.75 -23.67 -40.23
CA CYS A 198 16.06 -23.26 -41.45
C CYS A 198 14.60 -23.77 -41.54
N SER A 199 13.95 -24.09 -40.41
CA SER A 199 12.55 -24.53 -40.37
C SER A 199 11.56 -23.42 -40.73
N THR A 200 10.42 -23.79 -41.32
CA THR A 200 9.35 -22.95 -41.84
C THR A 200 8.84 -21.93 -40.81
N ALA A 201 8.99 -20.64 -41.10
CA ALA A 201 8.68 -19.51 -40.21
C ALA A 201 7.28 -19.44 -39.55
N PRO A 202 6.20 -20.01 -40.10
CA PRO A 202 4.88 -19.97 -39.45
C PRO A 202 4.77 -20.92 -38.23
N ASP A 203 5.38 -22.10 -38.30
CA ASP A 203 5.17 -23.14 -37.28
C ASP A 203 5.88 -22.80 -35.97
N ASP A 204 7.06 -22.21 -36.05
CA ASP A 204 7.81 -21.71 -34.89
C ASP A 204 7.02 -20.58 -34.17
N ALA A 205 6.38 -19.69 -34.93
CA ALA A 205 5.58 -18.60 -34.39
C ALA A 205 4.29 -19.11 -33.73
N ILE A 206 3.62 -20.10 -34.35
CA ILE A 206 2.46 -20.78 -33.77
C ILE A 206 2.85 -21.50 -32.48
N ALA A 207 4.01 -22.18 -32.45
CA ALA A 207 4.53 -22.83 -31.24
C ALA A 207 4.84 -21.80 -30.14
N ALA A 208 5.44 -20.66 -30.50
CA ALA A 208 5.71 -19.56 -29.57
C ALA A 208 4.41 -18.96 -29.00
N LEU A 209 3.40 -18.73 -29.83
CA LEU A 209 2.08 -18.28 -29.39
C LEU A 209 1.43 -19.32 -28.45
N ALA A 210 1.51 -20.61 -28.76
CA ALA A 210 1.00 -21.66 -27.88
C ALA A 210 1.72 -21.68 -26.52
N GLN A 211 3.04 -21.45 -26.49
CA GLN A 211 3.81 -21.34 -25.25
C GLN A 211 3.40 -20.10 -24.44
N LEU A 212 3.19 -18.95 -25.08
CA LEU A 212 2.70 -17.74 -24.42
C LEU A 212 1.32 -17.97 -23.81
N ALA A 213 0.41 -18.65 -24.51
CA ALA A 213 -0.90 -19.03 -23.99
C ALA A 213 -0.82 -19.93 -22.75
N ALA A 214 0.25 -20.71 -22.59
CA ALA A 214 0.46 -21.59 -21.45
C ALA A 214 1.05 -20.87 -20.22
N GLN A 215 1.72 -19.72 -20.39
CA GLN A 215 2.34 -18.98 -19.30
C GLN A 215 1.32 -18.46 -18.29
N PRO A 216 1.68 -18.37 -16.98
CA PRO A 216 0.81 -17.73 -15.99
C PRO A 216 0.56 -16.28 -16.40
N CYS A 217 -0.70 -15.85 -16.31
CA CYS A 217 -1.15 -14.58 -16.87
C CYS A 217 -0.38 -13.39 -16.28
N GLY A 218 0.05 -12.47 -17.16
CA GLY A 218 0.44 -11.14 -16.77
C GLY A 218 -0.73 -10.27 -16.28
N ARG A 219 -0.45 -8.97 -16.15
CA ARG A 219 -1.45 -7.95 -15.79
C ARG A 219 -2.44 -7.73 -16.94
N ASP A 220 -1.97 -7.84 -18.18
CA ASP A 220 -2.74 -7.65 -19.40
C ASP A 220 -3.32 -8.96 -19.93
N VAL A 221 -4.63 -8.99 -20.07
CA VAL A 221 -5.37 -10.17 -20.53
C VAL A 221 -5.77 -10.04 -21.99
N LEU A 222 -6.02 -8.81 -22.42
CA LEU A 222 -6.57 -8.46 -23.71
C LEU A 222 -5.50 -7.73 -24.51
N TRP A 223 -5.04 -8.39 -25.56
CA TRP A 223 -3.98 -7.90 -26.44
C TRP A 223 -4.60 -7.42 -27.74
N GLY A 224 -4.17 -6.25 -28.21
CA GLY A 224 -4.63 -5.65 -29.45
C GLY A 224 -3.49 -5.48 -30.44
N VAL A 225 -3.83 -5.67 -31.72
CA VAL A 225 -2.93 -5.46 -32.86
C VAL A 225 -3.71 -4.64 -33.88
N ASP A 226 -3.16 -3.50 -34.29
CA ASP A 226 -3.78 -2.68 -35.33
C ASP A 226 -3.82 -3.42 -36.66
N VAL A 227 -4.98 -3.33 -37.32
CA VAL A 227 -5.15 -3.81 -38.70
C VAL A 227 -4.49 -2.79 -39.62
N GLU A 228 -3.63 -3.24 -40.54
CA GLU A 228 -2.92 -2.35 -41.47
C GLU A 228 -3.89 -1.65 -42.41
N HIS A 229 -4.97 -2.34 -42.78
CA HIS A 229 -6.00 -1.84 -43.70
C HIS A 229 -7.32 -1.61 -42.95
N PRO A 230 -7.89 -0.39 -42.96
CA PRO A 230 -9.15 -0.12 -42.27
C PRO A 230 -10.27 -1.02 -42.82
N LEU A 231 -10.99 -1.67 -41.91
CA LEU A 231 -12.10 -2.55 -42.26
C LEU A 231 -13.38 -1.74 -42.49
N LEU A 232 -14.09 -2.02 -43.59
CA LEU A 232 -15.38 -1.39 -43.87
C LEU A 232 -16.50 -2.00 -43.01
N ALA A 233 -16.36 -3.29 -42.69
CA ALA A 233 -17.18 -4.00 -41.72
C ALA A 233 -16.30 -4.96 -40.91
N LEU A 234 -16.70 -5.23 -39.65
CA LEU A 234 -16.01 -6.20 -38.79
C LEU A 234 -16.31 -7.64 -39.27
N ASP A 235 -15.71 -8.02 -40.39
CA ASP A 235 -15.85 -9.34 -41.03
C ASP A 235 -14.48 -9.95 -41.31
N ARG A 236 -14.33 -11.24 -40.97
CA ARG A 236 -13.10 -12.01 -41.22
C ARG A 236 -12.76 -12.03 -42.71
N GLY A 237 -13.77 -12.06 -43.59
CA GLY A 237 -13.57 -12.06 -45.04
C GLY A 237 -12.90 -10.80 -45.59
N GLN A 238 -12.87 -9.71 -44.82
CA GLN A 238 -12.22 -8.45 -45.21
C GLN A 238 -10.76 -8.36 -44.78
N LEU A 239 -10.28 -9.26 -43.91
CA LEU A 239 -8.87 -9.31 -43.54
C LEU A 239 -8.03 -9.75 -44.74
N ARG A 240 -6.93 -9.05 -44.99
CA ARG A 240 -6.00 -9.32 -46.10
C ARG A 240 -4.58 -9.43 -45.58
N GLY A 241 -3.71 -10.04 -46.38
CA GLY A 241 -2.26 -10.08 -46.15
C GLY A 241 -1.88 -10.56 -44.74
N THR A 242 -1.06 -9.75 -44.08
CA THR A 242 -0.48 -10.00 -42.76
C THR A 242 -1.55 -10.13 -41.67
N ASP A 243 -2.61 -9.33 -41.70
CA ASP A 243 -3.68 -9.37 -40.69
C ASP A 243 -4.46 -10.70 -40.73
N ALA A 244 -4.74 -11.21 -41.93
CA ALA A 244 -5.35 -12.53 -42.11
C ALA A 244 -4.41 -13.65 -41.62
N ALA A 245 -3.11 -13.54 -41.88
CA ALA A 245 -2.11 -14.51 -41.42
C ALA A 245 -1.99 -14.54 -39.89
N VAL A 246 -1.98 -13.38 -39.23
CA VAL A 246 -1.98 -13.27 -37.76
C VAL A 246 -3.22 -13.92 -37.15
N VAL A 247 -4.41 -13.57 -37.66
CA VAL A 247 -5.66 -14.18 -37.18
C VAL A 247 -5.64 -15.70 -37.39
N ASN A 248 -5.17 -16.18 -38.55
CA ASN A 248 -5.09 -17.60 -38.81
C ASN A 248 -4.10 -18.31 -37.86
N ALA A 249 -2.91 -17.75 -37.65
CA ALA A 249 -1.91 -18.30 -36.73
C ALA A 249 -2.47 -18.43 -35.30
N LEU A 250 -3.14 -17.38 -34.79
CA LEU A 250 -3.79 -17.40 -33.47
C LEU A 250 -4.86 -18.50 -33.39
N LEU A 251 -5.71 -18.63 -34.41
CA LEU A 251 -6.77 -19.64 -34.45
C LEU A 251 -6.20 -21.06 -34.55
N VAL A 252 -5.12 -21.28 -35.30
CA VAL A 252 -4.47 -22.58 -35.47
C VAL A 252 -3.90 -23.11 -34.15
N THR A 253 -3.46 -22.23 -33.23
CA THR A 253 -3.03 -22.69 -31.89
C THR A 253 -4.15 -23.41 -31.12
N GLY A 254 -5.42 -23.07 -31.39
CA GLY A 254 -6.58 -23.51 -30.62
C GLY A 254 -6.66 -22.94 -29.20
N GLN A 255 -5.70 -22.14 -28.75
CA GLN A 255 -5.57 -21.63 -27.38
C GLN A 255 -6.07 -20.19 -27.21
N TYR A 256 -6.31 -19.45 -28.30
CA TYR A 256 -6.77 -18.07 -28.26
C TYR A 256 -8.20 -17.94 -28.77
N ASP A 257 -8.95 -17.02 -28.18
CA ASP A 257 -10.12 -16.42 -28.83
C ASP A 257 -9.68 -15.15 -29.54
N VAL A 258 -10.26 -14.88 -30.71
CA VAL A 258 -9.92 -13.72 -31.55
C VAL A 258 -11.20 -12.97 -31.92
N ALA A 259 -11.17 -11.65 -31.77
CA ALA A 259 -12.25 -10.74 -32.14
C ALA A 259 -11.72 -9.58 -32.99
N LEU A 260 -12.54 -9.13 -33.93
CA LEU A 260 -12.36 -7.85 -34.61
C LEU A 260 -13.13 -6.80 -33.82
N VAL A 261 -12.47 -5.71 -33.44
CA VAL A 261 -13.07 -4.65 -32.64
C VAL A 261 -12.97 -3.29 -33.30
N GLN A 262 -13.94 -2.44 -33.00
CA GLN A 262 -13.88 -1.02 -33.28
C GLN A 262 -13.95 -0.27 -31.94
N TYR A 263 -13.11 0.74 -31.76
CA TYR A 263 -13.07 1.50 -30.51
C TYR A 263 -13.95 2.75 -30.55
N ALA A 264 -14.46 3.13 -29.38
CA ALA A 264 -14.99 4.45 -29.09
C ALA A 264 -14.05 5.19 -28.13
N ARG A 265 -14.07 6.52 -28.27
CA ARG A 265 -13.33 7.42 -27.39
C ARG A 265 -14.09 7.55 -26.06
N ALA A 266 -13.48 7.08 -24.97
CA ALA A 266 -13.99 7.31 -23.62
C ALA A 266 -13.08 8.28 -22.86
N PRO A 267 -13.63 9.25 -22.09
CA PRO A 267 -12.83 10.08 -21.21
C PRO A 267 -12.15 9.18 -20.17
N SER A 268 -10.82 9.30 -20.01
CA SER A 268 -10.13 8.50 -19.01
C SER A 268 -10.64 8.85 -17.61
N ILE A 269 -10.88 7.83 -16.79
CA ILE A 269 -11.37 8.00 -15.41
C ILE A 269 -10.35 8.80 -14.57
N GLY A 270 -9.06 8.74 -14.92
CA GLY A 270 -7.98 9.49 -14.25
C GLY A 270 -8.05 11.01 -14.46
N ALA A 271 -8.59 11.48 -15.59
CA ALA A 271 -8.67 12.92 -15.89
C ALA A 271 -9.57 13.69 -14.92
N PHE A 272 -10.53 13.03 -14.24
CA PHE A 272 -11.41 13.69 -13.28
C PHE A 272 -10.77 13.98 -11.92
N PHE A 273 -9.62 13.36 -11.60
CA PHE A 273 -8.98 13.51 -10.28
C PHE A 273 -7.80 14.48 -10.26
N ASN A 274 -7.32 14.93 -11.42
CA ASN A 274 -6.24 15.91 -11.56
C ASN A 274 -6.78 17.31 -11.95
N LEU A 275 -7.80 17.80 -11.26
CA LEU A 275 -8.34 19.17 -11.45
C LEU A 275 -7.50 20.22 -10.68
N GLY A 276 -6.17 20.08 -10.65
CA GLY A 276 -5.31 20.80 -9.70
C GLY A 276 -4.09 21.55 -10.25
N ASP A 277 -3.75 21.42 -11.54
CA ASP A 277 -2.67 22.21 -12.17
C ASP A 277 -3.19 22.71 -13.53
N ASP A 278 -3.32 24.03 -13.65
CA ASP A 278 -4.17 24.74 -14.63
C ASP A 278 -3.47 25.16 -15.95
N ASP A 279 -2.30 24.61 -16.33
CA ASP A 279 -1.50 25.24 -17.41
C ASP A 279 -1.02 24.36 -18.60
N ASP A 280 -1.46 23.11 -18.77
CA ASP A 280 -1.11 22.31 -19.98
C ASP A 280 -2.35 21.63 -20.62
N ASP A 281 -3.02 22.35 -21.53
CA ASP A 281 -4.38 22.10 -22.03
C ASP A 281 -4.55 21.05 -23.16
N ASP A 282 -3.53 20.29 -23.57
CA ASP A 282 -3.63 19.50 -24.82
C ASP A 282 -3.64 17.96 -24.71
N ASP A 283 -3.46 17.37 -23.52
CA ASP A 283 -3.42 15.90 -23.37
C ASP A 283 -4.40 15.36 -22.32
N VAL A 284 -5.69 15.67 -22.47
CA VAL A 284 -6.74 14.89 -21.79
C VAL A 284 -6.66 13.47 -22.33
N GLY A 285 -5.93 12.58 -21.65
CA GLY A 285 -5.72 11.21 -22.08
C GLY A 285 -7.06 10.53 -22.31
N PHE A 286 -7.36 10.16 -23.55
CA PHE A 286 -8.55 9.36 -23.86
C PHE A 286 -8.15 7.89 -23.88
N THR A 287 -8.95 7.05 -23.23
CA THR A 287 -8.78 5.60 -23.27
C THR A 287 -9.72 5.02 -24.31
N GLY A 288 -9.18 4.20 -25.21
CA GLY A 288 -10.01 3.45 -26.14
C GLY A 288 -10.77 2.34 -25.45
N VAL A 289 -12.08 2.37 -25.58
CA VAL A 289 -12.98 1.29 -25.15
C VAL A 289 -13.56 0.62 -26.37
N VAL A 290 -13.67 -0.71 -26.32
CA VAL A 290 -14.28 -1.48 -27.40
C VAL A 290 -15.76 -1.07 -27.54
N ALA A 291 -16.13 -0.46 -28.66
CA ALA A 291 -17.50 -0.04 -28.94
C ALA A 291 -18.32 -1.18 -29.54
N THR A 292 -17.71 -1.91 -30.48
CA THR A 292 -18.30 -3.06 -31.15
C THR A 292 -17.24 -4.15 -31.30
N ALA A 293 -17.68 -5.41 -31.20
CA ALA A 293 -16.81 -6.57 -31.31
C ALA A 293 -17.52 -7.67 -32.08
N VAL A 294 -16.79 -8.31 -33.01
CA VAL A 294 -17.23 -9.51 -33.72
C VAL A 294 -16.21 -10.61 -33.49
N VAL A 295 -16.61 -11.67 -32.80
CA VAL A 295 -15.72 -12.81 -32.52
C VAL A 295 -15.58 -13.67 -33.77
N VAL A 296 -14.34 -13.97 -34.13
CA VAL A 296 -13.98 -14.69 -35.35
C VAL A 296 -14.16 -16.21 -35.18
N GLU A 297 -14.03 -16.72 -33.95
CA GLU A 297 -14.16 -18.15 -33.63
C GLU A 297 -15.52 -18.49 -33.01
N ALA A 298 -16.22 -19.49 -33.56
CA ALA A 298 -17.54 -19.92 -33.06
C ALA A 298 -17.51 -20.60 -31.67
N SER A 299 -16.33 -20.98 -31.15
CA SER A 299 -16.21 -21.68 -29.87
C SER A 299 -16.24 -20.75 -28.64
N CYS A 300 -16.19 -19.43 -28.87
CA CYS A 300 -16.30 -18.44 -27.80
C CYS A 300 -17.77 -18.24 -27.39
N PRO A 301 -18.13 -18.43 -26.10
CA PRO A 301 -19.49 -18.22 -25.65
C PRO A 301 -19.95 -16.77 -25.85
N SER A 302 -21.19 -16.58 -26.31
CA SER A 302 -21.72 -15.25 -26.66
C SER A 302 -21.66 -14.23 -25.51
N PHE A 303 -21.84 -14.67 -24.26
CA PHE A 303 -21.73 -13.77 -23.10
C PHE A 303 -20.30 -13.24 -22.87
N VAL A 304 -19.25 -13.98 -23.29
CA VAL A 304 -17.87 -13.48 -23.30
C VAL A 304 -17.71 -12.43 -24.39
N SER A 305 -18.26 -12.68 -25.58
CA SER A 305 -18.22 -11.69 -26.67
C SER A 305 -18.94 -10.38 -26.31
N THR A 306 -20.06 -10.46 -25.59
CA THR A 306 -20.79 -9.28 -25.13
C THR A 306 -20.00 -8.51 -24.08
N ALA A 307 -19.23 -9.19 -23.23
CA ALA A 307 -18.40 -8.56 -22.20
C ALA A 307 -17.19 -7.80 -22.76
N LEU A 308 -16.79 -8.07 -24.02
CA LEU A 308 -15.76 -7.27 -24.70
C LEU A 308 -16.23 -5.83 -24.92
N VAL A 309 -17.53 -5.61 -25.15
CA VAL A 309 -18.05 -4.25 -25.38
C VAL A 309 -17.94 -3.44 -24.08
N GLY A 310 -17.23 -2.32 -24.15
CA GLY A 310 -16.87 -1.48 -23.02
C GLY A 310 -15.60 -1.90 -22.29
N ALA A 311 -14.93 -2.98 -22.71
CA ALA A 311 -13.61 -3.35 -22.19
C ALA A 311 -12.52 -2.42 -22.76
N THR A 312 -11.49 -2.17 -21.96
CA THR A 312 -10.24 -1.54 -22.41
C THR A 312 -9.27 -2.63 -22.84
N VAL A 313 -8.56 -2.41 -23.94
CA VAL A 313 -7.47 -3.30 -24.38
C VAL A 313 -6.22 -2.92 -23.61
N GLY A 314 -5.66 -3.89 -22.87
CA GLY A 314 -4.62 -3.62 -21.87
C GLY A 314 -3.30 -3.20 -22.50
N THR A 315 -2.91 -3.88 -23.58
CA THR A 315 -1.71 -3.53 -24.34
C THR A 315 -1.97 -3.63 -25.84
N MET A 316 -1.65 -2.55 -26.53
CA MET A 316 -1.55 -2.52 -27.99
C MET A 316 -0.11 -2.85 -28.37
N LEU A 317 0.07 -3.90 -29.16
CA LEU A 317 1.38 -4.34 -29.63
C LEU A 317 1.83 -3.45 -30.79
N GLU A 318 3.15 -3.17 -30.88
CA GLU A 318 3.78 -2.39 -31.97
C GLU A 318 3.44 -0.89 -32.04
N SER A 319 2.54 -0.37 -31.20
CA SER A 319 2.27 1.06 -31.09
C SER A 319 3.35 1.77 -30.27
N GLY A 320 4.55 1.89 -30.84
CA GLY A 320 5.49 2.93 -30.45
C GLY A 320 4.86 4.28 -30.74
N THR A 321 4.16 4.85 -29.76
CA THR A 321 3.65 6.24 -29.76
C THR A 321 2.84 6.65 -31.00
N ARG A 322 2.16 5.74 -31.70
CA ARG A 322 1.30 6.15 -32.82
C ARG A 322 0.08 6.88 -32.28
N HIS A 323 -0.06 8.14 -32.66
CA HIS A 323 -1.29 8.91 -32.47
C HIS A 323 -2.46 8.12 -33.06
N TRP A 324 -3.44 7.77 -32.23
CA TRP A 324 -4.62 7.03 -32.66
C TRP A 324 -5.38 7.87 -33.71
N SER A 325 -5.38 7.43 -34.97
CA SER A 325 -6.31 7.96 -35.96
C SER A 325 -7.67 7.29 -35.72
N TRP A 326 -8.49 7.97 -34.92
CA TRP A 326 -9.84 7.51 -34.58
C TRP A 326 -10.81 7.62 -35.76
N PRO A 327 -11.73 6.65 -35.96
CA PRO A 327 -11.85 5.36 -35.27
C PRO A 327 -10.85 4.32 -35.80
N SER A 328 -10.13 3.65 -34.90
CA SER A 328 -9.24 2.52 -35.25
C SER A 328 -9.99 1.19 -35.13
N THR A 329 -9.71 0.28 -36.07
CA THR A 329 -10.10 -1.14 -35.99
C THR A 329 -8.88 -1.97 -35.68
N SER A 330 -8.99 -2.90 -34.72
CA SER A 330 -7.88 -3.77 -34.33
C SER A 330 -8.33 -5.23 -34.23
N VAL A 331 -7.38 -6.14 -34.41
CA VAL A 331 -7.52 -7.54 -34.00
C VAL A 331 -7.24 -7.60 -32.50
N VAL A 332 -8.20 -8.09 -31.74
CA VAL A 332 -8.06 -8.30 -30.30
C VAL A 332 -8.13 -9.78 -29.99
N PHE A 333 -7.23 -10.25 -29.14
CA PHE A 333 -7.16 -11.65 -28.76
C PHE A 333 -6.79 -11.85 -27.30
N TRP A 334 -7.19 -13.00 -26.75
CA TRP A 334 -6.90 -13.41 -25.38
C TRP A 334 -6.86 -14.93 -25.29
N ALA A 335 -6.07 -15.50 -24.38
CA ALA A 335 -6.06 -16.94 -24.21
C ALA A 335 -7.39 -17.44 -23.62
N LYS A 336 -7.88 -18.59 -24.09
CA LYS A 336 -9.18 -19.16 -23.69
C LYS A 336 -9.32 -19.34 -22.19
N LYS A 337 -8.23 -19.69 -21.48
CA LYS A 337 -8.22 -19.80 -20.02
C LYS A 337 -8.51 -18.48 -19.29
N HIS A 338 -8.35 -17.33 -19.95
CA HIS A 338 -8.61 -16.01 -19.38
C HIS A 338 -10.00 -15.45 -19.69
N ARG A 339 -10.89 -16.20 -20.36
CA ARG A 339 -12.28 -15.79 -20.63
C ARG A 339 -12.98 -15.29 -19.35
N VAL A 340 -12.69 -15.91 -18.21
CA VAL A 340 -13.27 -15.54 -16.91
C VAL A 340 -12.93 -14.11 -16.47
N ARG A 341 -11.76 -13.58 -16.85
CA ARG A 341 -11.32 -12.23 -16.49
C ARG A 341 -12.11 -11.15 -17.22
N LEU A 342 -12.54 -11.43 -18.45
CA LEU A 342 -13.39 -10.52 -19.26
C LEU A 342 -14.81 -10.37 -18.69
N LEU A 343 -15.29 -11.36 -17.94
CA LEU A 343 -16.65 -11.34 -17.38
C LEU A 343 -16.74 -10.59 -16.05
N GLY A 344 -15.60 -10.21 -15.48
CA GLY A 344 -15.50 -9.58 -14.18
C GLY A 344 -15.72 -10.52 -12.99
N THR A 345 -15.50 -9.96 -11.81
CA THR A 345 -15.46 -10.68 -10.52
C THR A 345 -16.75 -11.44 -10.19
N SER A 346 -17.91 -10.81 -10.40
CA SER A 346 -19.19 -11.40 -9.98
C SER A 346 -19.52 -12.67 -10.77
N VAL A 347 -19.32 -12.62 -12.08
CA VAL A 347 -19.57 -13.77 -12.95
C VAL A 347 -18.54 -14.85 -12.69
N ALA A 348 -17.26 -14.49 -12.56
CA ALA A 348 -16.18 -15.41 -12.22
C ALA A 348 -16.50 -16.26 -10.98
N LEU A 349 -16.91 -15.63 -9.88
CA LEU A 349 -17.29 -16.32 -8.66
C LEU A 349 -18.51 -17.23 -8.82
N SER A 350 -19.54 -16.77 -9.55
CA SER A 350 -20.75 -17.56 -9.78
C SER A 350 -20.45 -18.81 -10.62
N THR A 351 -19.60 -18.67 -11.63
CA THR A 351 -19.14 -19.78 -12.47
C THR A 351 -18.30 -20.74 -11.65
N LEU A 352 -17.38 -20.23 -10.82
CA LEU A 352 -16.54 -21.06 -9.96
C LEU A 352 -17.36 -21.89 -8.97
N THR A 353 -18.34 -21.26 -8.32
CA THR A 353 -19.27 -21.95 -7.40
C THR A 353 -20.09 -23.02 -8.14
N SER A 354 -20.48 -22.74 -9.39
CA SER A 354 -21.22 -23.69 -10.22
C SER A 354 -20.32 -24.85 -10.70
N ALA A 355 -19.05 -24.56 -11.01
CA ALA A 355 -18.06 -25.53 -11.49
C ALA A 355 -17.53 -26.44 -10.37
N SER A 356 -17.53 -25.99 -9.11
CA SER A 356 -17.23 -26.88 -7.99
C SER A 356 -18.36 -27.88 -7.71
N GLN A 357 -19.60 -27.50 -8.03
CA GLN A 357 -20.79 -28.33 -7.78
C GLN A 357 -21.21 -29.21 -8.97
N ARG A 358 -20.82 -28.85 -10.20
CA ARG A 358 -21.21 -29.52 -11.46
C ARG A 358 -20.06 -29.56 -12.45
N THR A 359 -20.11 -30.47 -13.43
CA THR A 359 -19.26 -30.44 -14.64
C THR A 359 -19.71 -29.34 -15.61
N ALA A 360 -19.74 -28.09 -15.14
CA ALA A 360 -20.06 -26.93 -15.97
C ALA A 360 -18.91 -26.55 -16.89
N HIS A 361 -19.18 -25.78 -17.95
CA HIS A 361 -18.15 -25.23 -18.83
C HIS A 361 -17.15 -24.40 -18.03
N ALA A 362 -15.91 -24.89 -17.93
CA ALA A 362 -14.83 -24.24 -17.18
C ALA A 362 -14.27 -22.98 -17.88
N LEU A 363 -15.09 -22.30 -18.70
CA LEU A 363 -14.75 -21.07 -19.44
C LEU A 363 -13.37 -21.12 -20.11
N GLY A 364 -13.07 -22.21 -20.81
CA GLY A 364 -11.78 -22.39 -21.50
C GLY A 364 -10.64 -22.92 -20.62
N CYS A 365 -10.84 -23.09 -19.31
CA CYS A 365 -9.92 -23.83 -18.45
C CYS A 365 -10.13 -25.34 -18.58
N ALA A 366 -9.07 -26.12 -18.38
CA ALA A 366 -9.12 -27.59 -18.50
C ALA A 366 -9.86 -28.28 -17.34
N SER A 367 -9.96 -27.63 -16.18
CA SER A 367 -10.58 -28.18 -14.97
C SER A 367 -11.13 -27.07 -14.06
N PRO A 368 -12.01 -27.41 -13.09
CA PRO A 368 -12.42 -26.47 -12.04
C PRO A 368 -11.24 -25.92 -11.23
N ASN A 369 -10.18 -26.72 -11.03
CA ASN A 369 -8.97 -26.30 -10.33
C ASN A 369 -8.19 -25.27 -11.14
N ALA A 370 -8.08 -25.47 -12.45
CA ALA A 370 -7.47 -24.48 -13.34
C ALA A 370 -8.28 -23.16 -13.37
N LEU A 371 -9.62 -23.26 -13.38
CA LEU A 371 -10.49 -22.09 -13.28
C LEU A 371 -10.29 -21.36 -11.93
N ALA A 372 -10.20 -22.11 -10.83
CA ALA A 372 -9.93 -21.54 -9.51
C ALA A 372 -8.57 -20.81 -9.47
N ALA A 373 -7.51 -21.41 -10.02
CA ALA A 373 -6.19 -20.78 -10.13
C ALA A 373 -6.23 -19.48 -10.93
N GLU A 374 -6.91 -19.48 -12.08
CA GLU A 374 -7.06 -18.28 -12.93
C GLU A 374 -7.85 -17.17 -12.22
N ILE A 375 -8.88 -17.53 -11.46
CA ILE A 375 -9.66 -16.59 -10.65
C ILE A 375 -8.81 -16.04 -9.50
N ILE A 376 -8.07 -16.90 -8.79
CA ILE A 376 -7.20 -16.49 -7.67
C ILE A 376 -6.13 -15.48 -8.14
N THR A 377 -5.45 -15.77 -9.26
CA THR A 377 -4.43 -14.89 -9.82
C THR A 377 -5.01 -13.56 -10.30
N PHE A 378 -6.21 -13.58 -10.88
CA PHE A 378 -6.95 -12.37 -11.29
C PHE A 378 -7.15 -11.38 -10.14
N PHE A 379 -7.45 -11.87 -8.93
CA PHE A 379 -7.60 -10.99 -7.76
C PHE A 379 -6.28 -10.47 -7.22
N GLY A 380 -5.22 -11.28 -7.28
CA GLY A 380 -3.88 -10.87 -6.86
C GLY A 380 -3.34 -9.67 -7.61
N ALA A 381 -3.50 -9.67 -8.93
CA ALA A 381 -2.99 -8.61 -9.80
C ALA A 381 -3.77 -7.28 -9.66
N SER A 382 -4.96 -7.31 -9.05
CA SER A 382 -5.91 -6.19 -9.00
C SER A 382 -5.66 -5.19 -7.86
N SER A 383 -4.50 -5.24 -7.20
CA SER A 383 -4.17 -4.31 -6.12
C SER A 383 -3.96 -2.88 -6.67
N SER A 384 -5.00 -2.05 -6.64
CA SER A 384 -4.98 -0.63 -6.21
C SER A 384 -5.83 0.35 -7.04
N SER A 385 -6.30 0.05 -8.25
CA SER A 385 -7.04 1.05 -9.05
C SER A 385 -7.82 0.48 -10.24
N ASP A 386 -7.31 -0.56 -10.88
CA ASP A 386 -7.66 -0.84 -12.28
C ASP A 386 -8.63 -1.99 -12.48
N VAL A 387 -9.41 -2.39 -11.46
CA VAL A 387 -10.49 -3.35 -11.74
C VAL A 387 -11.48 -2.62 -12.63
N ILE A 388 -11.44 -2.99 -13.91
CA ILE A 388 -12.40 -2.67 -14.95
C ILE A 388 -13.78 -3.07 -14.43
N ASP A 389 -14.40 -2.20 -13.65
CA ASP A 389 -15.83 -2.25 -13.37
C ASP A 389 -16.43 -1.78 -14.69
N HIS A 390 -16.60 -2.72 -15.61
CA HIS A 390 -17.11 -2.48 -16.96
C HIS A 390 -18.25 -1.47 -16.87
N GLY A 391 -18.08 -0.35 -17.57
CA GLY A 391 -18.93 0.83 -17.54
C GLY A 391 -20.34 0.60 -18.08
N GLN A 392 -21.03 -0.46 -17.64
CA GLN A 392 -22.47 -0.40 -17.60
C GLN A 392 -22.84 0.72 -16.64
N HIS A 393 -23.63 1.66 -17.14
CA HIS A 393 -24.26 2.80 -16.49
C HIS A 393 -25.12 2.47 -15.26
N LEU A 394 -24.69 1.53 -14.41
CA LEU A 394 -25.28 1.32 -13.11
C LEU A 394 -24.93 2.54 -12.26
N PRO A 395 -25.94 3.28 -11.78
CA PRO A 395 -25.72 4.51 -11.02
C PRO A 395 -24.78 4.23 -9.84
N LYS A 396 -23.86 5.17 -9.58
CA LYS A 396 -22.84 5.20 -8.50
C LYS A 396 -23.41 5.13 -7.07
N LYS A 397 -24.44 4.33 -6.82
CA LYS A 397 -24.78 3.87 -5.48
C LYS A 397 -23.62 3.00 -5.04
N ARG A 398 -22.81 3.50 -4.11
CA ARG A 398 -21.76 2.80 -3.35
C ARG A 398 -22.23 1.37 -3.04
N LYS A 399 -22.01 0.43 -3.97
CA LYS A 399 -22.21 -0.98 -3.70
C LYS A 399 -21.03 -1.33 -2.80
N ARG A 400 -21.30 -1.46 -1.50
CA ARG A 400 -20.42 -2.14 -0.58
C ARG A 400 -20.08 -3.48 -1.23
N LYS A 401 -18.92 -3.57 -1.88
CA LYS A 401 -18.42 -4.82 -2.43
C LYS A 401 -18.37 -5.78 -1.24
N SER A 402 -19.18 -6.82 -1.35
CA SER A 402 -19.65 -7.60 -0.22
C SER A 402 -18.51 -8.47 0.35
N PRO A 403 -18.41 -8.66 1.68
CA PRO A 403 -17.51 -9.64 2.33
C PRO A 403 -17.68 -11.08 1.82
N VAL A 404 -18.69 -11.32 1.00
CA VAL A 404 -19.01 -12.58 0.32
C VAL A 404 -17.86 -13.13 -0.54
N PHE A 405 -16.92 -12.31 -1.04
CA PHE A 405 -15.84 -12.81 -1.91
C PHE A 405 -14.97 -13.87 -1.22
N GLY A 406 -14.36 -13.51 -0.09
CA GLY A 406 -13.46 -14.43 0.64
C GLY A 406 -14.17 -15.70 1.08
N ASP A 407 -15.47 -15.61 1.40
CA ASP A 407 -16.29 -16.76 1.79
C ASP A 407 -16.62 -17.68 0.63
N ILE A 408 -16.84 -17.12 -0.57
CA ILE A 408 -17.08 -17.96 -1.75
C ILE A 408 -15.79 -18.68 -2.11
N VAL A 409 -14.67 -17.96 -2.22
CA VAL A 409 -13.39 -18.58 -2.58
C VAL A 409 -12.96 -19.59 -1.53
N GLY A 410 -13.07 -19.26 -0.24
CA GLY A 410 -12.78 -20.18 0.84
C GLY A 410 -13.61 -21.47 0.76
N ARG A 411 -14.93 -21.36 0.57
CA ARG A 411 -15.81 -22.55 0.42
C ARG A 411 -15.48 -23.37 -0.81
N VAL A 412 -15.28 -22.73 -1.97
CA VAL A 412 -14.91 -23.44 -3.19
C VAL A 412 -13.59 -24.19 -2.99
N LEU A 413 -12.58 -23.55 -2.42
CA LEU A 413 -11.29 -24.20 -2.16
C LEU A 413 -11.44 -25.37 -1.19
N ASP A 414 -12.35 -25.25 -0.23
CA ASP A 414 -12.70 -26.33 0.68
C ASP A 414 -13.36 -27.53 -0.03
N ASP A 415 -14.23 -27.23 -1.00
CA ASP A 415 -14.93 -28.22 -1.83
C ASP A 415 -13.98 -28.91 -2.82
N LEU A 416 -13.06 -28.16 -3.44
CA LEU A 416 -12.10 -28.68 -4.42
C LEU A 416 -11.04 -29.59 -3.79
N LYS A 417 -10.77 -29.45 -2.49
CA LYS A 417 -9.80 -30.26 -1.72
C LYS A 417 -8.37 -30.25 -2.30
N ASP A 418 -8.02 -29.20 -3.02
CA ASP A 418 -6.70 -29.02 -3.63
C ASP A 418 -5.82 -28.14 -2.71
N ILE A 419 -4.86 -28.80 -2.06
CA ILE A 419 -3.94 -28.16 -1.10
C ILE A 419 -3.04 -27.14 -1.81
N THR A 420 -2.69 -27.36 -3.08
CA THR A 420 -1.86 -26.43 -3.85
C THR A 420 -2.61 -25.14 -4.15
N LEU A 421 -3.91 -25.21 -4.44
CA LEU A 421 -4.76 -24.02 -4.63
C LEU A 421 -5.00 -23.26 -3.32
N VAL A 422 -5.19 -23.98 -2.21
CA VAL A 422 -5.27 -23.36 -0.87
C VAL A 422 -3.95 -22.65 -0.54
N ALA A 423 -2.82 -23.30 -0.82
CA ALA A 423 -1.49 -22.73 -0.66
C ALA A 423 -1.30 -21.46 -1.48
N LEU A 424 -1.65 -21.51 -2.77
CA LEU A 424 -1.60 -20.37 -3.68
C LEU A 424 -2.49 -19.22 -3.19
N TYR A 425 -3.75 -19.50 -2.83
CA TYR A 425 -4.66 -18.48 -2.38
C TYR A 425 -4.20 -17.81 -1.08
N VAL A 426 -3.96 -18.59 -0.02
CA VAL A 426 -3.60 -18.03 1.29
C VAL A 426 -2.21 -17.39 1.24
N GLY A 427 -1.22 -18.09 0.67
CA GLY A 427 0.16 -17.61 0.59
C GLY A 427 0.31 -16.33 -0.25
N GLU A 428 -0.22 -16.33 -1.47
CA GLU A 428 0.10 -15.31 -2.49
C GLU A 428 -1.02 -14.27 -2.70
N HIS A 429 -2.27 -14.58 -2.37
CA HIS A 429 -3.42 -13.76 -2.80
C HIS A 429 -4.37 -13.30 -1.70
N ALA A 430 -4.39 -13.95 -0.54
CA ALA A 430 -5.24 -13.53 0.57
C ALA A 430 -4.74 -12.18 1.12
N TRP A 431 -5.62 -11.19 1.15
CA TRP A 431 -5.26 -9.81 1.50
C TRP A 431 -6.32 -9.19 2.40
N VAL A 432 -5.88 -8.39 3.38
CA VAL A 432 -6.78 -7.60 4.22
C VAL A 432 -7.15 -6.32 3.47
N SER A 433 -8.41 -6.16 3.12
CA SER A 433 -8.90 -5.01 2.36
C SER A 433 -10.25 -4.56 2.89
N SER A 434 -10.83 -3.51 2.29
CA SER A 434 -12.22 -3.13 2.54
C SER A 434 -13.22 -4.22 2.14
N HIS A 435 -12.80 -5.25 1.41
CA HIS A 435 -13.64 -6.36 0.93
C HIS A 435 -13.40 -7.67 1.67
N ALA A 436 -12.28 -7.81 2.37
CA ALA A 436 -11.94 -8.99 3.16
C ALA A 436 -11.33 -8.53 4.47
N SER A 437 -12.10 -8.60 5.56
CA SER A 437 -11.61 -8.21 6.88
C SER A 437 -10.55 -9.20 7.37
N LEU A 438 -9.71 -8.76 8.32
CA LEU A 438 -8.73 -9.65 8.93
C LEU A 438 -9.39 -10.89 9.56
N THR A 439 -10.50 -10.72 10.27
CA THR A 439 -11.28 -11.84 10.85
C THR A 439 -11.66 -12.87 9.78
N HIS A 440 -12.04 -12.39 8.59
CA HIS A 440 -12.42 -13.23 7.48
C HIS A 440 -11.25 -14.07 6.98
N VAL A 441 -10.14 -13.41 6.64
CA VAL A 441 -8.94 -14.09 6.14
C VAL A 441 -8.37 -15.03 7.20
N ALA A 442 -8.32 -14.59 8.46
CA ALA A 442 -7.85 -15.38 9.58
C ALA A 442 -8.69 -16.63 9.81
N SER A 443 -10.03 -16.53 9.71
CA SER A 443 -10.92 -17.67 9.88
C SER A 443 -10.70 -18.76 8.83
N TRP A 444 -10.53 -18.37 7.56
CA TRP A 444 -10.24 -19.31 6.47
C TRP A 444 -8.83 -19.89 6.58
N THR A 445 -7.82 -19.08 6.90
CA THR A 445 -6.46 -19.56 7.16
C THR A 445 -6.45 -20.59 8.29
N HIS A 446 -7.11 -20.29 9.42
CA HIS A 446 -7.26 -21.24 10.52
C HIS A 446 -7.99 -22.51 10.09
N HIS A 447 -9.13 -22.39 9.39
CA HIS A 447 -9.90 -23.53 8.87
C HIS A 447 -9.05 -24.47 8.02
N PHE A 448 -8.26 -23.92 7.09
CA PHE A 448 -7.38 -24.71 6.23
C PHE A 448 -6.22 -25.34 6.98
N LEU A 449 -5.60 -24.62 7.92
CA LEU A 449 -4.57 -25.18 8.79
C LEU A 449 -5.13 -26.34 9.61
N VAL A 450 -6.32 -26.18 10.21
CA VAL A 450 -7.01 -27.25 10.96
C VAL A 450 -7.31 -28.47 10.09
N LYS A 451 -7.83 -28.25 8.87
CA LYS A 451 -8.28 -29.33 7.98
C LYS A 451 -7.14 -30.10 7.32
N TYR A 452 -6.12 -29.42 6.82
CA TYR A 452 -5.05 -30.03 6.03
C TYR A 452 -3.75 -30.25 6.82
N GLY A 453 -3.67 -29.70 8.03
CA GLY A 453 -2.46 -29.73 8.85
C GLY A 453 -1.51 -28.59 8.49
N TRP A 454 -0.94 -27.96 9.51
CA TRP A 454 0.05 -26.90 9.29
C TRP A 454 1.35 -27.42 8.69
N GLU A 455 1.70 -28.71 8.82
CA GLU A 455 2.96 -29.24 8.25
C GLU A 455 2.96 -29.17 6.72
N GLN A 456 1.81 -29.44 6.09
CA GLN A 456 1.66 -29.42 4.62
C GLN A 456 1.49 -27.99 4.08
N LEU A 457 0.77 -27.15 4.83
CA LEU A 457 0.44 -25.80 4.40
C LEU A 457 1.41 -24.74 4.93
N GLY A 458 2.05 -24.94 6.07
CA GLY A 458 2.70 -23.89 6.86
C GLY A 458 3.77 -23.14 6.08
N ALA A 459 4.68 -23.89 5.44
CA ALA A 459 5.74 -23.33 4.61
C ALA A 459 5.23 -22.65 3.33
N SER A 460 4.13 -23.14 2.76
CA SER A 460 3.57 -22.65 1.49
C SER A 460 2.45 -21.60 1.66
N THR A 461 1.90 -21.45 2.87
CA THR A 461 0.82 -20.51 3.21
C THR A 461 1.30 -19.42 4.17
N LEU A 462 1.32 -19.71 5.48
CA LEU A 462 1.53 -18.74 6.54
C LEU A 462 2.92 -18.11 6.43
N LEU A 463 3.96 -18.91 6.16
CA LEU A 463 5.33 -18.40 6.02
C LEU A 463 5.56 -17.58 4.73
N ARG A 464 4.64 -17.61 3.76
CA ARG A 464 4.63 -16.69 2.61
C ARG A 464 3.74 -15.48 2.83
N LEU A 465 2.59 -15.69 3.45
CA LEU A 465 1.61 -14.63 3.78
C LEU A 465 2.19 -13.62 4.76
N VAL A 466 2.85 -14.08 5.84
CA VAL A 466 3.42 -13.21 6.87
C VAL A 466 4.44 -12.22 6.31
N PRO A 467 5.51 -12.61 5.60
CA PRO A 467 6.46 -11.65 5.05
C PRO A 467 5.82 -10.76 3.99
N ARG A 468 4.93 -11.30 3.13
CA ARG A 468 4.23 -10.52 2.10
C ARG A 468 3.38 -9.37 2.69
N TRP A 469 2.62 -9.64 3.74
CA TRP A 469 1.86 -8.60 4.44
C TRP A 469 2.81 -7.61 5.14
N SER A 470 3.87 -8.13 5.74
CA SER A 470 4.77 -7.36 6.57
C SER A 470 5.69 -6.43 5.78
N THR A 471 6.06 -6.76 4.54
CA THR A 471 6.85 -5.89 3.66
C THR A 471 6.03 -4.78 2.99
N SER A 472 4.70 -4.87 3.04
CA SER A 472 3.83 -3.95 2.29
C SER A 472 3.48 -2.69 3.07
N SER A 473 3.23 -2.80 4.38
CA SER A 473 3.02 -1.65 5.26
C SER A 473 3.01 -2.08 6.73
N TRP A 474 3.18 -1.12 7.64
CA TRP A 474 3.06 -1.34 9.08
C TRP A 474 1.66 -1.81 9.52
N ALA A 475 0.58 -1.36 8.87
CA ALA A 475 -0.77 -1.84 9.17
C ALA A 475 -0.93 -3.33 8.84
N HIS A 476 -0.41 -3.76 7.69
CA HIS A 476 -0.44 -5.16 7.28
C HIS A 476 0.51 -6.03 8.13
N ALA A 477 1.66 -5.50 8.57
CA ALA A 477 2.50 -6.15 9.57
C ALA A 477 1.76 -6.36 10.90
N ALA A 478 0.97 -5.38 11.35
CA ALA A 478 0.13 -5.49 12.54
C ALA A 478 -0.92 -6.61 12.39
N TYR A 479 -1.52 -6.75 11.20
CA TYR A 479 -2.46 -7.84 10.90
C TYR A 479 -1.78 -9.21 10.90
N ALA A 480 -0.56 -9.32 10.37
CA ALA A 480 0.23 -10.55 10.41
C ALA A 480 0.57 -10.94 11.86
N ALA A 481 1.01 -9.99 12.68
CA ALA A 481 1.28 -10.21 14.10
C ALA A 481 0.02 -10.66 14.86
N GLN A 482 -1.13 -10.02 14.62
CA GLN A 482 -2.40 -10.38 15.25
C GLN A 482 -2.88 -11.78 14.84
N LEU A 483 -2.70 -12.16 13.58
CA LEU A 483 -3.02 -13.51 13.10
C LEU A 483 -2.18 -14.55 13.87
N LEU A 484 -0.86 -14.35 13.94
CA LEU A 484 0.04 -15.24 14.69
C LEU A 484 -0.35 -15.34 16.17
N CYS A 485 -0.63 -14.20 16.82
CA CYS A 485 -1.07 -14.18 18.22
C CYS A 485 -2.42 -14.88 18.43
N SER A 486 -3.33 -14.80 17.46
CA SER A 486 -4.64 -15.46 17.54
C SER A 486 -4.50 -16.97 17.43
N LEU A 487 -3.63 -17.45 16.55
CA LEU A 487 -3.37 -18.89 16.38
C LEU A 487 -2.82 -19.55 17.65
N VAL A 488 -2.10 -18.81 18.51
CA VAL A 488 -1.61 -19.33 19.81
C VAL A 488 -2.44 -18.90 21.02
N GLY A 489 -3.48 -18.09 20.82
CA GLY A 489 -4.38 -17.66 21.90
C GLY A 489 -3.82 -16.58 22.82
N VAL A 490 -2.83 -15.79 22.37
CA VAL A 490 -2.28 -14.65 23.14
C VAL A 490 -2.72 -13.29 22.60
N ALA A 491 -3.47 -13.27 21.50
CA ALA A 491 -4.03 -12.04 20.95
C ALA A 491 -5.01 -11.38 21.95
N THR A 492 -4.89 -10.07 22.10
CA THR A 492 -5.83 -9.28 22.93
C THR A 492 -7.24 -9.25 22.34
N MET A 493 -7.32 -9.26 21.02
CA MET A 493 -8.56 -9.37 20.24
C MET A 493 -8.37 -10.48 19.21
N PRO A 494 -8.65 -11.75 19.57
CA PRO A 494 -8.42 -12.87 18.68
C PRO A 494 -9.29 -12.78 17.43
N VAL A 495 -8.67 -12.93 16.26
CA VAL A 495 -9.35 -12.88 14.95
C VAL A 495 -9.71 -14.27 14.40
N CYS A 496 -9.20 -15.33 15.03
CA CYS A 496 -9.54 -16.72 14.76
C CYS A 496 -9.38 -17.55 16.06
N PRO A 497 -9.92 -18.79 16.11
CA PRO A 497 -9.69 -19.70 17.22
C PRO A 497 -8.21 -20.12 17.35
N VAL A 498 -7.86 -20.68 18.51
CA VAL A 498 -6.52 -21.21 18.79
C VAL A 498 -6.29 -22.50 17.99
N LEU A 499 -5.14 -22.60 17.34
CA LEU A 499 -4.72 -23.79 16.60
C LEU A 499 -4.16 -24.82 17.58
N THR A 500 -4.86 -25.95 17.73
CA THR A 500 -4.57 -27.00 18.73
C THR A 500 -3.77 -28.18 18.17
N GLN A 501 -3.18 -28.03 16.98
CA GLN A 501 -2.37 -29.06 16.35
C GLN A 501 -1.03 -29.26 17.07
N PRO A 502 -0.40 -30.45 16.95
CA PRO A 502 0.93 -30.67 17.52
C PRO A 502 1.95 -29.72 16.86
N PHE A 503 2.99 -29.34 17.61
CA PHE A 503 4.15 -28.61 17.08
C PHE A 503 3.86 -27.20 16.51
N VAL A 504 2.70 -26.61 16.81
CA VAL A 504 2.28 -25.27 16.35
C VAL A 504 3.28 -24.18 16.74
N ASP A 505 4.03 -24.37 17.83
CA ASP A 505 5.07 -23.41 18.25
C ASP A 505 6.17 -23.26 17.20
N GLU A 506 6.47 -24.31 16.42
CA GLU A 506 7.49 -24.24 15.36
C GLU A 506 7.01 -23.37 14.19
N LEU A 507 5.74 -23.53 13.79
CA LEU A 507 5.11 -22.67 12.80
C LEU A 507 5.11 -21.21 13.24
N VAL A 508 4.75 -20.97 14.50
CA VAL A 508 4.62 -19.62 15.06
C VAL A 508 5.98 -18.97 15.24
N PHE A 509 6.99 -19.73 15.66
CA PHE A 509 8.38 -19.28 15.72
C PHE A 509 8.92 -18.90 14.34
N ALA A 510 8.72 -19.76 13.33
CA ALA A 510 9.10 -19.46 11.95
C ALA A 510 8.35 -18.22 11.40
N GLY A 511 7.05 -18.10 11.70
CA GLY A 511 6.24 -16.94 11.34
C GLY A 511 6.72 -15.66 12.00
N TYR A 512 7.05 -15.71 13.29
CA TYR A 512 7.65 -14.61 14.04
C TYR A 512 8.99 -14.16 13.44
N THR A 513 9.85 -15.10 13.06
CA THR A 513 11.13 -14.82 12.39
C THR A 513 10.95 -14.15 11.03
N GLN A 514 10.00 -14.63 10.21
CA GLN A 514 9.68 -14.01 8.93
C GLN A 514 9.07 -12.61 9.10
N LEU A 515 8.19 -12.43 10.10
CA LEU A 515 7.59 -11.14 10.45
C LEU A 515 8.68 -10.10 10.77
N LEU A 516 9.60 -10.42 11.70
CA LEU A 516 10.64 -9.46 12.10
C LEU A 516 11.67 -9.20 11.00
N THR A 517 12.02 -10.22 10.21
CA THR A 517 12.90 -10.06 9.04
C THR A 517 12.26 -9.12 8.01
N ALA A 518 10.99 -9.34 7.66
CA ALA A 518 10.26 -8.52 6.70
C ALA A 518 10.08 -7.07 7.17
N VAL A 519 9.70 -6.85 8.43
CA VAL A 519 9.55 -5.50 8.99
C VAL A 519 10.91 -4.78 9.11
N SER A 520 12.00 -5.50 9.33
CA SER A 520 13.34 -4.91 9.34
C SER A 520 13.74 -4.30 8.00
N ALA A 521 13.22 -4.85 6.90
CA ALA A 521 13.45 -4.34 5.54
C ALA A 521 12.59 -3.11 5.20
N LEU A 522 11.51 -2.83 5.94
CA LEU A 522 10.70 -1.62 5.73
C LEU A 522 11.53 -0.36 5.99
N PRO A 523 11.31 0.76 5.26
CA PRO A 523 12.00 2.01 5.53
C PRO A 523 11.61 2.58 6.90
N ASP A 524 12.56 3.26 7.57
CA ASP A 524 12.30 3.93 8.86
C ASP A 524 11.61 5.28 8.61
N MET A 525 10.29 5.22 8.42
CA MET A 525 9.44 6.37 8.09
C MET A 525 8.59 6.78 9.29
N ALA A 526 8.17 8.04 9.35
CA ALA A 526 7.18 8.45 10.35
C ALA A 526 5.92 7.56 10.21
N PRO A 527 5.39 7.01 11.33
CA PRO A 527 4.28 6.07 11.26
C PRO A 527 3.05 6.74 10.65
N LEU A 528 2.44 6.08 9.66
CA LEU A 528 1.22 6.57 8.98
C LEU A 528 0.05 6.80 9.97
N THR A 529 0.00 6.03 11.07
CA THR A 529 -0.87 6.26 12.24
C THR A 529 -0.21 5.66 13.49
N ALA A 530 -0.24 6.37 14.62
CA ALA A 530 0.29 5.87 15.90
C ALA A 530 -0.39 4.56 16.35
N ASP A 531 -1.67 4.38 15.99
CA ASP A 531 -2.49 3.24 16.36
C ASP A 531 -2.00 1.93 15.72
N ALA A 532 -1.66 1.93 14.43
CA ALA A 532 -1.21 0.73 13.72
C ALA A 532 0.14 0.22 14.27
N THR A 533 1.07 1.14 14.53
CA THR A 533 2.37 0.82 15.12
C THR A 533 2.21 0.32 16.56
N GLY A 534 1.36 0.98 17.35
CA GLY A 534 1.09 0.55 18.72
C GLY A 534 0.46 -0.84 18.77
N HIS A 535 -0.48 -1.12 17.86
CA HIS A 535 -1.08 -2.44 17.70
C HIS A 535 -0.04 -3.50 17.33
N PHE A 536 0.82 -3.24 16.34
CA PHE A 536 1.90 -4.14 15.95
C PHE A 536 2.82 -4.47 17.13
N VAL A 537 3.32 -3.44 17.83
CA VAL A 537 4.21 -3.60 18.99
C VAL A 537 3.57 -4.48 20.06
N ARG A 538 2.29 -4.24 20.38
CA ARG A 538 1.57 -4.99 21.41
C ARG A 538 1.48 -6.48 21.06
N GLU A 539 1.06 -6.81 19.84
CA GLU A 539 0.94 -8.20 19.39
C GLU A 539 2.33 -8.86 19.31
N VAL A 540 3.36 -8.17 18.81
CA VAL A 540 4.73 -8.70 18.77
C VAL A 540 5.28 -9.00 20.16
N LEU A 541 5.07 -8.13 21.14
CA LEU A 541 5.49 -8.37 22.52
C LEU A 541 4.74 -9.55 23.16
N ALA A 542 3.46 -9.72 22.86
CA ALA A 542 2.68 -10.88 23.30
C ALA A 542 3.19 -12.19 22.66
N LEU A 543 3.62 -12.14 21.40
CA LEU A 543 4.21 -13.28 20.71
C LEU A 543 5.59 -13.65 21.25
N GLU A 544 6.45 -12.65 21.46
CA GLU A 544 7.78 -12.85 22.07
C GLU A 544 7.64 -13.37 23.51
N ALA A 545 6.66 -12.86 24.26
CA ALA A 545 6.29 -13.36 25.58
C ALA A 545 5.90 -14.84 25.55
N TYR A 546 5.01 -15.23 24.64
CA TYR A 546 4.56 -16.60 24.44
C TYR A 546 5.75 -17.54 24.18
N LEU A 547 6.60 -17.17 23.23
CA LEU A 547 7.77 -17.97 22.84
C LEU A 547 8.82 -18.10 23.96
N LEU A 548 8.91 -17.11 24.86
CA LEU A 548 9.81 -17.14 26.02
C LEU A 548 9.22 -17.88 27.24
N GLN A 549 7.90 -17.77 27.48
CA GLN A 549 7.23 -18.34 28.66
C GLN A 549 7.02 -19.86 28.56
N ASP A 550 6.80 -20.43 27.36
CA ASP A 550 6.47 -21.85 27.23
C ASP A 550 7.68 -22.81 27.34
N ALA A 551 8.87 -22.28 27.65
CA ALA A 551 10.07 -23.08 27.89
C ALA A 551 10.00 -23.96 29.18
N GLY A 552 8.87 -23.98 29.91
CA GLY A 552 8.75 -24.67 31.19
C GLY A 552 7.47 -25.48 31.46
N SER A 553 6.38 -25.33 30.69
CA SER A 553 5.06 -25.87 31.13
C SER A 553 4.28 -26.73 30.12
N LYS A 554 4.53 -26.66 28.81
CA LYS A 554 3.87 -27.54 27.82
C LYS A 554 4.88 -28.44 27.10
N HIS A 555 5.19 -29.58 27.70
CA HIS A 555 6.15 -30.56 27.16
C HIS A 555 5.79 -31.21 25.80
N GLN A 556 4.74 -30.76 25.10
CA GLN A 556 4.28 -31.34 23.83
C GLN A 556 4.31 -30.36 22.65
N SER A 557 4.75 -29.11 22.84
CA SER A 557 4.50 -28.05 21.85
C SER A 557 5.61 -27.85 20.81
N LYS A 558 6.83 -28.38 21.01
CA LYS A 558 7.88 -28.44 19.97
C LYS A 558 8.32 -29.89 19.74
N TRP A 559 8.56 -30.28 18.48
CA TRP A 559 8.96 -31.63 18.11
C TRP A 559 10.32 -31.97 18.72
N LEU A 560 11.31 -31.08 18.53
CA LEU A 560 12.66 -31.26 19.06
C LEU A 560 12.73 -31.30 20.60
N MET A 561 11.77 -30.69 21.31
CA MET A 561 11.70 -30.74 22.79
C MET A 561 11.50 -32.17 23.31
N SER A 562 10.97 -33.08 22.50
CA SER A 562 10.83 -34.48 22.87
C SER A 562 12.11 -35.32 22.64
N TYR A 563 13.11 -34.77 21.92
CA TYR A 563 14.30 -35.50 21.50
C TYR A 563 15.63 -34.88 21.95
N LEU A 564 15.66 -33.61 22.35
CA LEU A 564 16.88 -32.88 22.70
C LEU A 564 16.82 -32.28 24.12
N PRO A 565 17.95 -32.22 24.85
CA PRO A 565 18.07 -31.43 26.07
C PRO A 565 17.81 -29.94 25.83
N ARG A 566 17.25 -29.25 26.84
CA ARG A 566 16.94 -27.82 26.79
C ARG A 566 18.13 -26.94 26.39
N SER A 567 19.35 -27.27 26.82
CA SER A 567 20.54 -26.51 26.45
C SER A 567 20.80 -26.53 24.94
N LEU A 568 20.67 -27.69 24.28
CA LEU A 568 20.83 -27.79 22.83
C LEU A 568 19.68 -27.12 22.08
N LEU A 569 18.47 -27.14 22.64
CA LEU A 569 17.33 -26.44 22.06
C LEU A 569 17.50 -24.92 22.10
N LEU A 570 18.11 -24.39 23.16
CA LEU A 570 18.45 -22.96 23.21
C LEU A 570 19.50 -22.59 22.15
N GLU A 571 20.48 -23.47 21.88
CA GLU A 571 21.46 -23.25 20.81
C GLU A 571 20.82 -23.36 19.41
N VAL A 572 19.93 -24.33 19.20
CA VAL A 572 19.18 -24.47 17.94
C VAL A 572 18.23 -23.28 17.74
N ASP A 573 17.48 -22.89 18.78
CA ASP A 573 16.62 -21.71 18.75
C ASP A 573 17.45 -20.42 18.57
N ALA A 574 18.70 -20.35 19.06
CA ALA A 574 19.58 -19.21 18.81
C ALA A 574 20.12 -19.20 17.38
N PHE A 575 20.37 -20.36 16.78
CA PHE A 575 20.83 -20.50 15.39
C PHE A 575 19.71 -20.28 14.36
N LEU A 576 18.52 -20.83 14.62
CA LEU A 576 17.32 -20.69 13.79
C LEU A 576 16.52 -19.42 14.10
N GLY A 577 16.79 -18.84 15.26
CA GLY A 577 16.02 -17.75 15.81
C GLY A 577 16.05 -16.51 14.97
N PRO A 578 15.11 -15.61 15.22
CA PRO A 578 15.07 -14.36 14.51
C PRO A 578 16.40 -13.65 14.76
N THR A 579 17.04 -13.22 13.68
CA THR A 579 18.21 -12.32 13.73
C THR A 579 17.93 -11.04 14.51
N HIS A 580 16.66 -10.79 14.82
CA HIS A 580 16.11 -9.54 15.31
C HIS A 580 15.14 -9.84 16.46
N SER A 581 15.35 -9.24 17.63
CA SER A 581 14.33 -9.14 18.66
C SER A 581 13.49 -7.88 18.46
N MET A 582 12.37 -7.75 19.17
CA MET A 582 11.63 -6.49 19.17
C MET A 582 12.52 -5.32 19.61
N LEU A 583 13.39 -5.56 20.60
CA LEU A 583 14.42 -4.60 21.02
C LEU A 583 15.37 -4.22 19.87
N GLY A 584 15.89 -5.21 19.14
CA GLY A 584 16.77 -4.97 17.98
C GLY A 584 16.05 -4.26 16.84
N LEU A 585 14.74 -4.41 16.70
CA LEU A 585 13.93 -3.66 15.74
C LEU A 585 13.75 -2.20 16.16
N VAL A 586 13.43 -1.95 17.44
CA VAL A 586 13.33 -0.59 18.01
C VAL A 586 14.63 0.18 17.83
N GLN A 587 15.77 -0.46 18.08
CA GLN A 587 17.10 0.15 17.90
C GLN A 587 17.40 0.52 16.44
N ARG A 588 16.92 -0.27 15.47
CA ARG A 588 17.16 -0.03 14.03
C ARG A 588 16.14 0.90 13.37
N LYS A 589 14.95 1.04 13.95
CA LYS A 589 13.83 1.85 13.42
C LYS A 589 13.33 2.86 14.47
N PRO A 590 14.19 3.72 15.03
CA PRO A 590 13.82 4.59 16.15
C PRO A 590 12.79 5.66 15.76
N LYS A 591 12.66 6.04 14.48
CA LYS A 591 11.64 7.00 14.05
C LYS A 591 10.26 6.37 13.98
N THR A 592 10.17 5.18 13.39
CA THR A 592 8.90 4.47 13.25
C THR A 592 8.42 3.91 14.58
N LEU A 593 9.31 3.25 15.31
CA LEU A 593 9.08 2.67 16.63
C LEU A 593 9.52 3.64 17.71
N CYS A 594 9.08 4.90 17.60
CA CYS A 594 9.39 5.94 18.57
C CYS A 594 9.11 5.39 19.98
N PRO A 595 10.13 5.31 20.86
CA PRO A 595 9.97 4.69 22.17
C PRO A 595 8.87 5.35 22.99
N LEU A 596 8.64 6.63 22.73
CA LEU A 596 7.70 7.45 23.45
C LEU A 596 6.27 7.41 22.91
N SER A 597 6.08 7.63 21.61
CA SER A 597 4.74 7.76 21.03
C SER A 597 4.13 6.43 20.57
N ALA A 598 4.95 5.42 20.29
CA ALA A 598 4.47 4.12 19.82
C ALA A 598 4.69 3.02 20.86
N LEU A 599 5.90 2.91 21.40
CA LEU A 599 6.31 1.78 22.24
C LEU A 599 5.70 1.88 23.64
N ALA A 600 5.78 3.03 24.31
CA ALA A 600 5.25 3.19 25.66
C ALA A 600 3.72 2.94 25.75
N PRO A 601 2.86 3.51 24.88
CA PRO A 601 1.43 3.19 24.89
C PRO A 601 1.14 1.71 24.59
N ALA A 602 1.89 1.11 23.67
CA ALA A 602 1.73 -0.30 23.33
C ALA A 602 2.11 -1.22 24.48
N VAL A 603 3.27 -1.00 25.11
CA VAL A 603 3.68 -1.75 26.31
C VAL A 603 2.68 -1.52 27.43
N ALA A 604 2.17 -0.30 27.62
CA ALA A 604 1.14 0.02 28.61
C ALA A 604 -0.15 -0.78 28.41
N SER A 605 -0.55 -0.98 27.15
CA SER A 605 -1.69 -1.83 26.79
C SER A 605 -1.39 -3.33 26.91
N ALA A 606 -0.11 -3.72 26.90
CA ALA A 606 0.36 -5.10 26.99
C ALA A 606 0.68 -5.55 28.42
N VAL A 607 0.58 -4.70 29.46
CA VAL A 607 1.04 -5.00 30.84
C VAL A 607 0.34 -6.20 31.51
N VAL A 608 -0.68 -6.79 30.86
CA VAL A 608 -1.19 -8.10 31.26
C VAL A 608 -0.08 -9.19 31.23
N TRP A 609 0.98 -8.99 30.44
CA TRP A 609 2.08 -9.96 30.29
C TRP A 609 3.31 -9.53 31.11
N PRO A 610 3.67 -10.25 32.19
CA PRO A 610 4.90 -9.98 32.94
C PRO A 610 6.09 -10.56 32.17
N THR A 611 6.63 -9.81 31.20
CA THR A 611 7.72 -10.33 30.36
C THR A 611 9.01 -9.55 30.50
N ALA A 612 10.11 -10.31 30.58
CA ALA A 612 11.46 -9.78 30.53
C ALA A 612 11.68 -8.93 29.25
N ALA A 613 11.01 -9.27 28.14
CA ALA A 613 11.02 -8.50 26.90
C ALA A 613 10.49 -7.07 27.09
N ALA A 614 9.35 -6.90 27.76
CA ALA A 614 8.82 -5.57 28.10
C ALA A 614 9.80 -4.78 28.97
N MET A 615 10.46 -5.45 29.94
CA MET A 615 11.47 -4.83 30.80
C MET A 615 12.73 -4.38 30.05
N HIS A 616 13.21 -5.17 29.07
CA HIS A 616 14.35 -4.78 28.24
C HIS A 616 14.01 -3.59 27.33
N VAL A 617 12.81 -3.58 26.77
CA VAL A 617 12.30 -2.45 25.99
C VAL A 617 12.18 -1.21 26.87
N LEU A 618 11.64 -1.34 28.08
CA LEU A 618 11.52 -0.27 29.08
C LEU A 618 12.87 0.32 29.48
N ALA A 619 13.91 -0.51 29.61
CA ALA A 619 15.25 -0.07 29.94
C ALA A 619 15.86 0.87 28.87
N THR A 620 15.36 0.85 27.62
CA THR A 620 15.83 1.74 26.55
C THR A 620 15.10 3.08 26.46
N LEU A 621 13.95 3.22 27.14
CA LEU A 621 13.15 4.45 27.12
C LEU A 621 13.95 5.66 27.65
N PRO A 622 14.64 5.61 28.80
CA PRO A 622 15.30 6.79 29.37
C PRO A 622 16.39 7.38 28.46
N THR A 623 17.11 6.53 27.72
CA THR A 623 18.14 6.96 26.77
C THR A 623 17.55 7.61 25.52
N ALA A 624 16.41 7.10 25.01
CA ALA A 624 15.75 7.66 23.84
C ALA A 624 15.07 9.01 24.13
N THR A 625 14.68 9.24 25.38
CA THR A 625 13.86 10.37 25.80
C THR A 625 14.61 11.69 25.99
N GLN A 626 15.94 11.65 26.08
CA GLN A 626 16.75 12.85 26.23
C GLN A 626 16.78 13.72 24.96
N ALA A 627 16.35 13.18 23.82
CA ALA A 627 16.49 13.80 22.51
C ALA A 627 15.24 14.51 21.95
N MET A 628 14.07 14.45 22.60
CA MET A 628 12.82 14.97 22.03
C MET A 628 12.00 15.79 23.02
N GLY A 629 11.34 16.85 22.54
CA GLY A 629 10.30 17.57 23.29
C GLY A 629 9.12 16.62 23.54
N THR A 630 8.94 16.20 24.79
CA THR A 630 8.01 15.12 25.15
C THR A 630 6.66 15.68 25.60
N SER A 631 5.56 15.35 24.92
CA SER A 631 4.20 15.73 25.37
C SER A 631 3.82 15.06 26.71
N VAL A 632 2.80 15.59 27.41
CA VAL A 632 2.31 15.02 28.67
C VAL A 632 1.74 13.61 28.48
N ASP A 633 1.05 13.34 27.37
CA ASP A 633 0.47 12.02 27.08
C ASP A 633 1.54 10.93 26.94
N VAL A 634 2.68 11.31 26.36
CA VAL A 634 3.85 10.46 26.23
C VAL A 634 4.45 10.15 27.61
N LEU A 635 4.66 11.19 28.44
CA LEU A 635 5.17 11.02 29.80
C LEU A 635 4.24 10.17 30.66
N PHE A 636 2.92 10.38 30.55
CA PHE A 636 1.90 9.56 31.19
C PHE A 636 2.02 8.10 30.76
N SER A 637 2.16 7.84 29.47
CA SER A 637 2.26 6.48 28.94
C SER A 637 3.50 5.77 29.50
N VAL A 638 4.68 6.41 29.46
CA VAL A 638 5.91 5.84 30.04
C VAL A 638 5.75 5.58 31.53
N LEU A 639 5.22 6.55 32.27
CA LEU A 639 5.01 6.44 33.71
C LEU A 639 4.07 5.29 34.06
N HIS A 640 2.97 5.17 33.32
CA HIS A 640 2.01 4.08 33.49
C HIS A 640 2.69 2.72 33.29
N VAL A 641 3.52 2.57 32.25
CA VAL A 641 4.26 1.31 32.05
C VAL A 641 5.21 1.03 33.22
N VAL A 642 6.05 1.99 33.59
CA VAL A 642 7.05 1.80 34.64
C VAL A 642 6.39 1.40 35.96
N VAL A 643 5.31 2.09 36.33
CA VAL A 643 4.54 1.78 37.55
C VAL A 643 3.87 0.41 37.47
N ALA A 644 3.34 0.04 36.31
CA ALA A 644 2.62 -1.22 36.16
C ALA A 644 3.55 -2.44 36.07
N THR A 645 4.76 -2.29 35.54
CA THR A 645 5.70 -3.41 35.25
C THR A 645 6.86 -3.54 36.24
N ALA A 646 7.45 -2.44 36.71
CA ALA A 646 8.61 -2.50 37.58
C ALA A 646 8.22 -2.76 39.05
N ARG A 647 9.11 -3.41 39.81
CA ARG A 647 8.90 -3.76 41.22
C ARG A 647 10.16 -3.46 42.05
N GLY A 648 9.96 -3.18 43.34
CA GLY A 648 11.05 -3.00 44.31
C GLY A 648 12.06 -1.93 43.92
N ALA A 649 13.34 -2.19 44.17
CA ALA A 649 14.45 -1.26 43.91
C ALA A 649 14.58 -0.84 42.43
N HIS A 650 14.13 -1.69 41.49
CA HIS A 650 14.17 -1.37 40.07
C HIS A 650 13.15 -0.28 39.69
N LEU A 651 11.97 -0.31 40.32
CA LEU A 651 10.96 0.74 40.17
C LEU A 651 11.51 2.08 40.65
N GLU A 652 12.12 2.12 41.83
CA GLU A 652 12.75 3.34 42.36
C GLU A 652 13.85 3.89 41.46
N ALA A 653 14.73 3.01 40.95
CA ALA A 653 15.81 3.42 40.04
C ALA A 653 15.26 4.05 38.74
N LEU A 654 14.22 3.45 38.15
CA LEU A 654 13.56 3.99 36.96
C LEU A 654 12.88 5.32 37.25
N LEU A 655 12.09 5.41 38.34
CA LEU A 655 11.42 6.66 38.72
C LEU A 655 12.41 7.80 39.00
N ASN A 656 13.53 7.50 39.66
CA ASN A 656 14.63 8.46 39.86
C ASN A 656 15.26 8.89 38.53
N GLY A 657 15.48 7.96 37.60
CA GLY A 657 16.00 8.28 36.26
C GLY A 657 15.05 9.19 35.48
N MET A 658 13.75 8.89 35.51
CA MET A 658 12.70 9.71 34.89
C MET A 658 12.65 11.11 35.51
N TRP A 659 12.68 11.21 36.84
CA TRP A 659 12.68 12.50 37.53
C TRP A 659 13.94 13.31 37.27
N ARG A 660 15.12 12.70 37.21
CA ARG A 660 16.35 13.40 36.83
C ARG A 660 16.31 13.94 35.40
N THR A 661 15.64 13.24 34.49
CA THR A 661 15.56 13.61 33.08
C THR A 661 14.53 14.69 32.82
N TRP A 662 13.33 14.56 33.40
CA TRP A 662 12.18 15.43 33.09
C TRP A 662 11.77 16.36 34.24
N SER A 663 12.20 16.08 35.47
CA SER A 663 11.92 16.86 36.67
C SER A 663 10.42 17.19 36.77
N ILE A 664 10.10 18.44 37.08
CA ILE A 664 8.74 18.96 37.26
C ILE A 664 7.83 18.76 36.03
N ARG A 665 8.38 18.49 34.83
CA ARG A 665 7.57 18.19 33.63
C ARG A 665 6.81 16.86 33.76
N LEU A 666 7.22 15.99 34.68
CA LEU A 666 6.55 14.71 34.96
C LEU A 666 5.27 14.88 35.79
N VAL A 667 5.11 16.00 36.50
CA VAL A 667 3.99 16.24 37.43
C VAL A 667 2.60 16.12 36.78
N PRO A 668 2.33 16.71 35.60
CA PRO A 668 1.02 16.56 34.95
C PRO A 668 0.72 15.09 34.58
N ALA A 669 1.75 14.34 34.19
CA ALA A 669 1.62 12.91 33.89
C ALA A 669 1.34 12.08 35.15
N ILE A 670 1.98 12.41 36.28
CA ILE A 670 1.71 11.79 37.59
C ILE A 670 0.27 12.10 38.04
N ALA A 671 -0.17 13.34 37.90
CA ALA A 671 -1.54 13.74 38.21
C ALA A 671 -2.58 13.08 37.29
N ALA A 672 -2.28 12.89 36.01
CA ALA A 672 -3.12 12.14 35.09
C ALA A 672 -3.22 10.64 35.47
N LEU A 673 -2.11 10.03 35.93
CA LEU A 673 -2.06 8.66 36.45
C LEU A 673 -2.98 8.48 37.67
N LEU A 674 -2.96 9.47 38.57
CA LEU A 674 -3.86 9.57 39.70
C LEU A 674 -5.34 9.64 39.31
N ARG A 675 -5.66 10.56 38.40
CA ARG A 675 -7.05 10.82 37.97
C ARG A 675 -7.66 9.63 37.25
N ARG A 676 -6.86 8.82 36.57
CA ARG A 676 -7.31 7.58 35.88
C ARG A 676 -7.43 6.37 36.81
N HIS A 677 -7.27 6.53 38.13
CA HIS A 677 -7.48 5.49 39.14
C HIS A 677 -6.67 4.20 38.90
N VAL A 678 -5.46 4.31 38.36
CA VAL A 678 -4.57 3.16 38.24
C VAL A 678 -4.02 2.84 39.64
N SER A 679 -4.11 1.58 40.06
CA SER A 679 -3.54 1.13 41.34
C SER A 679 -2.01 1.32 41.31
N VAL A 680 -1.51 2.37 41.96
CA VAL A 680 -0.08 2.66 42.04
C VAL A 680 0.49 1.94 43.26
N PRO A 681 1.60 1.18 43.13
CA PRO A 681 2.27 0.57 44.27
C PRO A 681 2.62 1.64 45.31
N THR A 682 2.39 1.35 46.59
CA THR A 682 2.66 2.27 47.71
C THR A 682 4.07 2.85 47.68
N LEU A 683 5.04 2.06 47.20
CA LEU A 683 6.42 2.47 47.00
C LEU A 683 6.55 3.62 46.00
N ALA A 684 5.91 3.53 44.83
CA ALA A 684 5.93 4.59 43.83
C ALA A 684 5.20 5.85 44.32
N ALA A 685 4.04 5.67 44.96
CA ALA A 685 3.26 6.76 45.55
C ALA A 685 4.09 7.56 46.59
N SER A 686 4.75 6.86 47.51
CA SER A 686 5.65 7.46 48.49
C SER A 686 6.83 8.17 47.81
N HIS A 687 7.43 7.54 46.81
CA HIS A 687 8.59 8.08 46.10
C HIS A 687 8.26 9.39 45.36
N PHE A 688 7.14 9.45 44.62
CA PHE A 688 6.68 10.68 43.98
C PHE A 688 6.41 11.80 44.98
N GLY A 689 5.80 11.46 46.11
CA GLY A 689 5.58 12.38 47.21
C GLY A 689 6.86 13.03 47.71
N THR A 690 7.89 12.22 47.97
CA THR A 690 9.20 12.72 48.42
C THR A 690 9.89 13.60 47.37
N MET A 691 9.88 13.20 46.09
CA MET A 691 10.48 14.00 45.02
C MET A 691 9.80 15.36 44.83
N LEU A 692 8.45 15.39 44.94
CA LEU A 692 7.67 16.62 44.87
C LEU A 692 7.97 17.57 46.03
N LEU A 693 8.05 17.05 47.26
CA LEU A 693 8.46 17.83 48.43
C LEU A 693 9.86 18.45 48.25
N GLN A 694 10.80 17.69 47.71
CA GLN A 694 12.16 18.19 47.47
C GLN A 694 12.24 19.24 46.34
N SER A 695 11.21 19.34 45.50
CA SER A 695 11.21 20.16 44.29
C SER A 695 10.22 21.32 44.33
N VAL A 696 9.64 21.65 45.50
CA VAL A 696 8.66 22.73 45.66
C VAL A 696 9.19 24.07 45.14
N SER A 697 10.47 24.36 45.35
CA SER A 697 11.09 25.59 44.85
C SER A 697 11.21 25.64 43.33
N GLN A 698 11.36 24.49 42.67
CA GLN A 698 11.43 24.39 41.21
C GLN A 698 10.05 24.56 40.55
N LEU A 699 8.96 24.21 41.24
CA LEU A 699 7.58 24.41 40.74
C LEU A 699 7.25 25.90 40.49
N LEU A 700 7.88 26.79 41.26
CA LEU A 700 7.67 28.24 41.21
C LEU A 700 8.67 28.97 40.31
N GLY A 701 9.83 28.37 40.00
CA GLY A 701 10.88 28.94 39.15
C GLY A 701 10.65 28.69 37.65
N SER A 702 9.74 29.44 37.02
CA SER A 702 9.32 29.17 35.63
C SER A 702 10.27 29.72 34.55
N ASN A 703 11.34 28.98 34.23
CA ASN A 703 12.04 29.09 32.94
C ASN A 703 11.57 28.02 31.91
N ASN A 704 10.56 27.21 32.24
CA ASN A 704 10.08 26.08 31.42
C ASN A 704 8.81 26.41 30.59
N SER A 705 8.67 27.65 30.13
CA SER A 705 7.39 28.19 29.62
C SER A 705 6.80 27.43 28.44
N ALA A 706 7.57 27.10 27.39
CA ALA A 706 7.01 26.57 26.15
C ALA A 706 6.26 25.22 26.31
N PHE A 707 6.82 24.27 27.08
CA PHE A 707 6.20 22.95 27.29
C PHE A 707 4.94 23.03 28.16
N LEU A 708 5.02 23.82 29.24
CA LEU A 708 3.90 23.95 30.17
C LEU A 708 2.77 24.81 29.57
N GLN A 709 3.08 25.74 28.68
CA GLN A 709 2.09 26.54 27.93
C GLN A 709 1.27 25.71 26.93
N GLU A 710 1.80 24.58 26.45
CA GLU A 710 1.05 23.66 25.59
C GLU A 710 -0.02 22.89 26.38
N HIS A 711 0.26 22.54 27.63
CA HIS A 711 -0.65 21.75 28.47
C HIS A 711 -1.55 22.59 29.38
N TYR A 712 -1.07 23.75 29.81
CA TYR A 712 -1.79 24.69 30.65
C TYR A 712 -1.94 26.02 29.90
N ALA A 713 -3.08 26.70 30.05
CA ALA A 713 -3.27 28.03 29.48
C ALA A 713 -2.09 28.96 29.86
N PRO A 714 -1.62 29.86 28.97
CA PRO A 714 -0.39 30.62 29.17
C PRO A 714 -0.31 31.38 30.50
N THR A 715 -1.45 31.84 31.00
CA THR A 715 -1.63 32.58 32.27
C THR A 715 -1.81 31.68 33.50
N ALA A 716 -1.93 30.36 33.32
CA ALA A 716 -2.25 29.38 34.37
C ALA A 716 -1.17 28.28 34.55
N THR A 717 -0.02 28.39 33.87
CA THR A 717 1.03 27.35 33.85
C THR A 717 1.58 26.99 35.22
N ALA A 718 1.93 27.98 36.05
CA ALA A 718 2.43 27.75 37.41
C ALA A 718 1.32 27.24 38.36
N LEU A 719 0.11 27.80 38.26
CA LEU A 719 -1.02 27.38 39.07
C LEU A 719 -1.43 25.93 38.80
N GLY A 720 -1.56 25.55 37.52
CA GLY A 720 -1.91 24.20 37.10
C GLY A 720 -0.89 23.18 37.59
N LEU A 721 0.40 23.49 37.45
CA LEU A 721 1.49 22.61 37.91
C LEU A 721 1.52 22.43 39.43
N VAL A 722 1.37 23.53 40.19
CA VAL A 722 1.34 23.46 41.66
C VAL A 722 0.08 22.74 42.15
N ARG A 723 -1.06 22.94 41.48
CA ARG A 723 -2.30 22.21 41.77
C ARG A 723 -2.12 20.71 41.55
N ASP A 724 -1.60 20.32 40.39
CA ASP A 724 -1.34 18.92 40.07
C ASP A 724 -0.35 18.28 41.07
N ALA A 725 0.71 19.01 41.46
CA ALA A 725 1.62 18.57 42.52
C ALA A 725 0.93 18.41 43.88
N ALA A 726 0.10 19.37 44.27
CA ALA A 726 -0.62 19.35 45.53
C ALA A 726 -1.64 18.19 45.57
N ASP A 727 -2.36 17.95 44.47
CA ASP A 727 -3.27 16.81 44.31
C ASP A 727 -2.53 15.47 44.45
N VAL A 728 -1.32 15.37 43.89
CA VAL A 728 -0.45 14.19 44.03
C VAL A 728 -0.06 13.97 45.48
N VAL A 729 0.51 14.98 46.13
CA VAL A 729 0.97 14.86 47.53
C VAL A 729 -0.21 14.55 48.44
N HIS A 730 -1.35 15.23 48.27
CA HIS A 730 -2.55 15.01 49.06
C HIS A 730 -3.07 13.57 48.98
N ARG A 731 -3.12 12.98 47.78
CA ARG A 731 -3.70 11.64 47.57
C ARG A 731 -2.75 10.49 47.91
N TRP A 732 -1.44 10.67 47.73
CA TRP A 732 -0.47 9.58 47.79
C TRP A 732 0.48 9.61 48.98
N THR A 733 0.48 10.70 49.76
CA THR A 733 1.37 10.82 50.92
C THR A 733 0.59 10.97 52.22
N PRO A 734 1.21 10.69 53.39
CA PRO A 734 0.61 10.98 54.69
C PRO A 734 0.26 12.46 54.84
N MET A 735 -0.74 12.77 55.67
CA MET A 735 -1.18 14.14 55.95
C MET A 735 -0.04 15.09 56.35
N SER A 736 0.95 14.59 57.10
CA SER A 736 2.13 15.35 57.51
C SER A 736 2.98 15.82 56.33
N ALA A 737 3.12 14.97 55.31
CA ALA A 737 3.83 15.32 54.08
C ALA A 737 3.08 16.39 53.29
N PHE A 738 1.75 16.32 53.21
CA PHE A 738 0.96 17.37 52.55
C PHE A 738 1.06 18.73 53.27
N PHE A 739 1.05 18.71 54.60
CA PHE A 739 1.30 19.91 55.39
C PHE A 739 2.72 20.47 55.17
N CYS A 740 3.74 19.60 55.12
CA CYS A 740 5.12 20.00 54.78
C CYS A 740 5.21 20.63 53.39
N PHE A 741 4.51 20.08 52.39
CA PHE A 741 4.43 20.67 51.05
C PHE A 741 3.87 22.09 51.09
N ALA A 742 2.74 22.29 51.76
CA ALA A 742 2.11 23.60 51.91
C ALA A 742 3.02 24.61 52.64
N SER A 743 3.72 24.17 53.69
CA SER A 743 4.66 25.00 54.44
C SER A 743 5.92 25.36 53.63
N GLN A 744 6.45 24.43 52.83
CA GLN A 744 7.58 24.71 51.95
C GLN A 744 7.17 25.64 50.80
N LEU A 745 5.95 25.50 50.28
CA LEU A 745 5.41 26.36 49.23
C LEU A 745 5.33 27.81 49.71
N THR A 746 4.72 28.04 50.88
CA THR A 746 4.59 29.38 51.47
C THR A 746 5.95 29.94 51.88
N SER A 747 6.84 29.12 52.46
CA SER A 747 8.20 29.55 52.80
C SER A 747 9.02 29.96 51.57
N THR A 748 8.90 29.21 50.46
CA THR A 748 9.62 29.53 49.22
C THR A 748 9.10 30.82 48.63
N LEU A 749 7.77 31.00 48.54
CA LEU A 749 7.17 32.22 48.02
C LEU A 749 7.56 33.45 48.85
N SER A 750 7.61 33.31 50.17
CA SER A 750 8.03 34.39 51.08
C SER A 750 9.51 34.75 50.93
N ALA A 751 10.34 33.82 50.45
CA ALA A 751 11.78 34.04 50.19
C ALA A 751 12.07 34.69 48.83
N THR A 752 11.07 34.89 47.96
CA THR A 752 11.18 35.59 46.67
C THR A 752 10.72 37.05 46.80
N PRO A 753 11.63 38.02 47.04
CA PRO A 753 11.26 39.39 47.42
C PRO A 753 10.58 40.20 46.31
N ASP A 754 11.00 40.06 45.04
CA ASP A 754 10.62 41.00 43.98
C ASP A 754 9.33 40.63 43.20
N ARG A 755 8.75 39.44 43.44
CA ARG A 755 7.51 38.96 42.78
C ARG A 755 6.51 38.31 43.74
N GLY A 756 6.72 38.45 45.05
CA GLY A 756 6.02 37.70 46.08
C GLY A 756 4.50 37.82 45.99
N LEU A 757 3.94 39.03 45.98
CA LEU A 757 2.49 39.23 46.04
C LEU A 757 1.74 38.73 44.80
N GLU A 758 2.28 38.99 43.61
CA GLU A 758 1.65 38.58 42.35
C GLU A 758 1.63 37.05 42.21
N ILE A 759 2.71 36.37 42.62
CA ILE A 759 2.77 34.91 42.63
C ILE A 759 1.86 34.35 43.74
N TYR A 760 1.81 34.96 44.93
CA TYR A 760 0.88 34.57 45.99
C TYR A 760 -0.59 34.66 45.53
N ARG A 761 -0.95 35.71 44.79
CA ARG A 761 -2.30 35.91 44.22
C ARG A 761 -2.61 34.92 43.10
N SER A 762 -1.69 34.72 42.18
CA SER A 762 -1.91 33.83 41.02
C SER A 762 -1.87 32.34 41.39
N VAL A 763 -1.11 31.97 42.41
CA VAL A 763 -0.94 30.57 42.85
C VAL A 763 -1.74 30.28 44.10
N VAL A 764 -1.37 30.84 45.26
CA VAL A 764 -1.94 30.40 46.56
C VAL A 764 -3.41 30.77 46.71
N PHE A 765 -3.82 31.99 46.32
CA PHE A 765 -5.23 32.39 46.41
C PHE A 765 -6.11 31.54 45.50
N ARG A 766 -5.66 31.27 44.28
CA ARG A 766 -6.41 30.42 43.34
C ARG A 766 -6.41 28.95 43.76
N LEU A 767 -5.34 28.44 44.39
CA LEU A 767 -5.35 27.09 44.97
C LEU A 767 -6.38 26.97 46.09
N LEU A 768 -6.45 27.98 46.96
CA LEU A 768 -7.48 28.06 48.00
C LEU A 768 -8.87 28.12 47.38
N ASP A 769 -9.11 28.97 46.38
CA ASP A 769 -10.42 29.07 45.69
C ASP A 769 -10.88 27.74 45.08
N VAL A 770 -9.97 27.02 44.42
CA VAL A 770 -10.30 25.81 43.66
C VAL A 770 -10.31 24.54 44.52
N SER A 771 -9.63 24.54 45.68
CA SER A 771 -9.40 23.34 46.48
C SER A 771 -9.93 23.40 47.91
N PHE A 772 -10.61 24.49 48.29
CA PHE A 772 -11.15 24.72 49.64
C PHE A 772 -11.96 23.54 50.17
N ASP A 773 -12.86 22.99 49.34
CA ASP A 773 -13.79 21.92 49.73
C ASP A 773 -13.17 20.51 49.67
N VAL A 774 -11.99 20.38 49.03
CA VAL A 774 -11.35 19.08 48.77
C VAL A 774 -10.19 18.83 49.74
N TRP A 775 -9.49 19.88 50.16
CA TRP A 775 -8.28 19.76 50.96
C TRP A 775 -8.55 19.74 52.47
N PRO A 776 -7.65 19.14 53.26
CA PRO A 776 -7.79 19.07 54.71
C PRO A 776 -7.75 20.47 55.34
N ALA A 777 -8.63 20.70 56.31
CA ALA A 777 -8.80 22.00 56.96
C ALA A 777 -7.48 22.58 57.50
N SER A 778 -6.59 21.75 58.05
CA SER A 778 -5.29 22.19 58.58
C SER A 778 -4.36 22.77 57.52
N VAL A 779 -4.40 22.25 56.29
CA VAL A 779 -3.58 22.74 55.17
C VAL A 779 -4.19 24.02 54.60
N VAL A 780 -5.51 24.05 54.42
CA VAL A 780 -6.25 25.24 54.00
C VAL A 780 -6.02 26.40 54.96
N GLU A 781 -6.11 26.13 56.27
CA GLU A 781 -5.88 27.13 57.31
C GLU A 781 -4.43 27.63 57.31
N HIS A 782 -3.44 26.76 57.12
CA HIS A 782 -2.04 27.15 57.02
C HIS A 782 -1.77 28.06 55.81
N LEU A 783 -2.27 27.69 54.63
CA LEU A 783 -2.15 28.49 53.42
C LEU A 783 -2.87 29.84 53.58
N ALA A 784 -4.08 29.84 54.14
CA ALA A 784 -4.83 31.06 54.41
C ALA A 784 -4.10 31.99 55.40
N ARG A 785 -3.52 31.43 56.48
CA ARG A 785 -2.71 32.20 57.45
C ARG A 785 -1.47 32.82 56.78
N ALA A 786 -0.77 32.06 55.94
CA ALA A 786 0.38 32.57 55.19
C ALA A 786 0.00 33.70 54.22
N CYS A 787 -1.15 33.55 53.53
CA CYS A 787 -1.72 34.58 52.67
C CYS A 787 -2.03 35.88 53.43
N VAL A 788 -2.68 35.78 54.59
CA VAL A 788 -2.97 36.94 55.45
C VAL A 788 -1.69 37.61 55.91
N ALA A 789 -0.73 36.83 56.44
CA ALA A 789 0.54 37.37 56.92
C ALA A 789 1.31 38.12 55.83
N ARG A 790 1.28 37.62 54.58
CA ARG A 790 1.93 38.30 53.45
C ARG A 790 1.22 39.60 53.05
N LEU A 791 -0.12 39.59 53.02
CA LEU A 791 -0.90 40.80 52.75
C LEU A 791 -0.67 41.88 53.82
N GLU A 792 -0.58 41.49 55.09
CA GLU A 792 -0.31 42.40 56.20
C GLU A 792 1.11 42.97 56.16
N ALA A 793 2.08 42.22 55.61
CA ALA A 793 3.45 42.68 55.44
C ALA A 793 3.65 43.70 54.29
N GLU A 794 2.74 43.77 53.32
CA GLU A 794 2.82 44.66 52.14
C GLU A 794 1.89 45.88 52.21
N ALA A 795 1.42 46.25 53.41
CA ALA A 795 0.33 47.19 53.69
C ALA A 795 0.47 48.66 53.22
N VAL A 796 1.28 48.97 52.20
CA VAL A 796 1.39 50.30 51.58
C VAL A 796 0.81 50.33 50.14
N VAL A 797 0.43 49.20 49.56
CA VAL A 797 -0.12 49.16 48.19
C VAL A 797 -1.65 49.08 48.20
N GLU A 798 -2.32 50.07 47.59
CA GLU A 798 -3.76 50.00 47.32
C GLU A 798 -4.10 48.68 46.63
N LEU A 799 -4.98 47.89 47.26
CA LEU A 799 -5.45 46.62 46.72
C LEU A 799 -6.18 46.90 45.40
N PRO A 800 -5.77 46.31 44.25
CA PRO A 800 -6.60 46.38 43.05
C PRO A 800 -7.96 45.74 43.37
N THR A 801 -9.02 46.33 42.85
CA THR A 801 -10.38 45.77 42.88
C THR A 801 -10.33 44.33 42.37
N LEU A 802 -10.54 43.35 43.26
CA LEU A 802 -10.80 41.97 42.88
C LEU A 802 -11.94 41.95 41.86
N ASP A 803 -11.75 41.28 40.72
CA ASP A 803 -12.81 40.99 39.76
C ASP A 803 -14.04 40.48 40.53
N ASP A 804 -15.21 41.05 40.24
CA ASP A 804 -16.43 40.80 40.99
C ASP A 804 -16.89 39.35 40.78
N LEU A 805 -16.40 38.44 41.62
CA LEU A 805 -16.68 37.00 41.60
C LEU A 805 -18.18 36.68 41.73
N THR A 806 -19.01 37.67 42.07
CA THR A 806 -20.47 37.52 42.09
C THR A 806 -21.03 37.15 40.70
N ILE A 807 -20.29 37.41 39.61
CA ILE A 807 -20.74 37.16 38.23
C ILE A 807 -20.80 35.67 37.89
N ARG A 808 -20.00 34.83 38.58
CA ARG A 808 -20.01 33.35 38.43
C ARG A 808 -21.38 32.72 38.73
N GLY A 809 -22.24 33.41 39.49
CA GLY A 809 -23.58 32.94 39.84
C GLY A 809 -24.64 33.16 38.75
N LEU A 810 -24.32 33.86 37.67
CA LEU A 810 -25.29 34.27 36.63
C LEU A 810 -25.56 33.19 35.56
N VAL A 811 -25.45 31.92 35.92
CA VAL A 811 -25.59 30.79 35.00
C VAL A 811 -27.06 30.68 34.53
N PRO A 812 -27.36 30.83 33.23
CA PRO A 812 -28.70 30.55 32.72
C PRO A 812 -28.99 29.05 32.84
N SER A 813 -30.14 28.68 33.41
CA SER A 813 -30.54 27.29 33.70
C SER A 813 -30.53 26.35 32.48
N SER A 814 -30.53 26.90 31.27
CA SER A 814 -30.58 26.20 29.97
C SER A 814 -29.30 26.26 29.14
N ALA A 815 -28.24 26.96 29.58
CA ALA A 815 -27.16 27.40 28.69
C ALA A 815 -26.04 26.40 28.39
N ARG A 816 -25.81 25.39 29.23
CA ARG A 816 -24.62 24.52 29.12
C ARG A 816 -24.49 23.75 27.80
N HIS A 817 -25.59 23.58 27.04
CA HIS A 817 -25.58 22.85 25.77
C HIS A 817 -26.38 23.53 24.65
N HIS A 818 -26.75 24.80 24.80
CA HIS A 818 -27.70 25.44 23.87
C HIS A 818 -27.06 25.87 22.54
N CYS A 819 -25.97 26.64 22.57
CA CYS A 819 -25.25 27.08 21.38
C CYS A 819 -23.83 27.56 21.72
N HIS A 820 -23.01 27.84 20.69
CA HIS A 820 -21.65 28.34 20.85
C HIS A 820 -21.59 29.64 21.69
N SER A 821 -22.47 30.62 21.43
CA SER A 821 -22.52 31.87 22.22
C SER A 821 -22.83 31.62 23.70
N CYS A 822 -23.70 30.66 24.03
CA CYS A 822 -23.95 30.30 25.44
C CYS A 822 -22.72 29.68 26.09
N ALA A 823 -21.95 28.86 25.36
CA ALA A 823 -20.71 28.26 25.85
C ALA A 823 -19.61 29.32 26.06
N THR A 824 -19.42 30.23 25.10
CA THR A 824 -18.47 31.35 25.21
C THR A 824 -18.84 32.27 26.38
N PHE A 825 -20.12 32.61 26.54
CA PHE A 825 -20.59 33.42 27.65
C PHE A 825 -20.43 32.71 29.00
N LEU A 826 -20.72 31.40 29.08
CA LEU A 826 -20.47 30.61 30.30
C LEU A 826 -18.98 30.56 30.65
N GLN A 827 -18.11 30.35 29.65
CA GLN A 827 -16.66 30.38 29.85
C GLN A 827 -16.19 31.75 30.38
N PHE A 828 -16.77 32.84 29.86
CA PHE A 828 -16.55 34.20 30.37
C PHE A 828 -17.03 34.37 31.82
N LEU A 829 -18.23 33.92 32.16
CA LEU A 829 -18.75 34.00 33.55
C LEU A 829 -17.92 33.14 34.52
N GLU A 830 -17.42 31.97 34.09
CA GLU A 830 -16.62 31.05 34.91
C GLU A 830 -15.18 31.55 35.12
N SER A 831 -14.62 32.24 34.12
CA SER A 831 -13.26 32.79 34.15
C SER A 831 -13.20 34.14 33.43
N PRO A 832 -13.68 35.24 34.05
CA PRO A 832 -13.62 36.57 33.46
C PRO A 832 -12.18 37.06 33.46
N THR A 833 -11.40 36.68 32.44
CA THR A 833 -10.00 37.10 32.28
C THR A 833 -9.87 38.48 31.65
N GLY A 834 -11.00 39.08 31.25
CA GLY A 834 -11.11 40.46 30.76
C GLY A 834 -12.44 41.06 31.19
N LEU A 835 -12.56 42.39 31.11
CA LEU A 835 -13.79 43.12 31.40
C LEU A 835 -14.89 42.86 30.33
N GLU A 836 -14.56 42.19 29.23
CA GLU A 836 -15.41 42.03 28.04
C GLU A 836 -15.42 40.58 27.53
N CYS A 837 -16.57 40.16 27.00
CA CYS A 837 -16.79 38.92 26.28
C CYS A 837 -17.10 39.24 24.82
N ASP A 838 -16.17 38.92 23.93
CA ASP A 838 -16.38 38.99 22.48
C ASP A 838 -17.07 37.73 21.96
N PHE A 839 -18.12 37.92 21.18
CA PHE A 839 -18.80 36.84 20.48
C PHE A 839 -18.31 36.76 19.04
N ASP A 840 -18.16 35.55 18.51
CA ASP A 840 -17.68 35.35 17.14
C ASP A 840 -18.57 36.10 16.12
N SER A 841 -17.91 36.86 15.25
CA SER A 841 -18.46 37.64 14.14
C SER A 841 -19.40 36.87 13.20
N ALA A 842 -19.28 35.54 13.15
CA ALA A 842 -20.16 34.68 12.36
C ALA A 842 -21.60 34.64 12.89
N THR A 843 -21.78 34.75 14.21
CA THR A 843 -23.09 34.78 14.86
C THR A 843 -23.47 36.23 15.18
N ARG A 844 -23.91 36.98 14.16
CA ARG A 844 -24.31 38.41 14.25
C ARG A 844 -25.46 38.73 15.24
N ARG A 845 -25.88 37.80 16.09
CA ARG A 845 -26.91 37.98 17.12
C ARG A 845 -26.53 37.21 18.37
N LEU A 846 -26.61 37.88 19.52
CA LEU A 846 -26.55 37.24 20.84
C LEU A 846 -27.66 36.20 20.95
N CYS A 847 -27.34 35.05 21.54
CA CYS A 847 -28.33 34.05 21.86
C CYS A 847 -29.37 34.64 22.84
N PRO A 848 -30.68 34.40 22.65
CA PRO A 848 -31.71 34.90 23.57
C PRO A 848 -31.44 34.56 25.04
N ASN A 849 -30.95 33.35 25.34
CA ASN A 849 -30.61 32.95 26.71
C ASN A 849 -29.46 33.78 27.33
N VAL A 850 -28.52 34.24 26.52
CA VAL A 850 -27.44 35.12 26.97
C VAL A 850 -27.99 36.53 27.16
N TRP A 851 -28.78 37.02 26.20
CA TRP A 851 -29.43 38.32 26.27
C TRP A 851 -30.32 38.46 27.51
N ASP A 852 -31.13 37.44 27.82
CA ASP A 852 -32.00 37.44 28.99
C ASP A 852 -31.22 37.55 30.30
N VAL A 853 -30.04 36.92 30.39
CA VAL A 853 -29.16 37.06 31.56
C VAL A 853 -28.51 38.43 31.65
N VAL A 854 -28.08 39.00 30.52
CA VAL A 854 -27.53 40.37 30.49
C VAL A 854 -28.60 41.38 30.90
N VAL A 855 -29.82 41.27 30.36
CA VAL A 855 -30.94 42.16 30.71
C VAL A 855 -31.38 41.98 32.16
N ALA A 856 -31.45 40.74 32.66
CA ALA A 856 -31.82 40.47 34.05
C ALA A 856 -30.77 40.96 35.07
N ASN A 857 -29.55 41.26 34.62
CA ASN A 857 -28.44 41.73 35.44
C ASN A 857 -27.80 43.00 34.86
N ALA A 858 -28.64 43.91 34.33
CA ALA A 858 -28.20 45.14 33.67
C ALA A 858 -27.45 46.11 34.60
N ASP A 859 -27.54 45.92 35.92
CA ASP A 859 -26.77 46.63 36.93
C ASP A 859 -25.30 46.15 37.02
N ARG A 860 -24.99 45.01 36.40
CA ARG A 860 -23.70 44.29 36.53
C ARG A 860 -23.09 43.93 35.17
N LEU A 861 -23.92 43.77 34.14
CA LEU A 861 -23.52 43.45 32.78
C LEU A 861 -24.13 44.47 31.82
N GLU A 862 -23.32 44.99 30.91
CA GLU A 862 -23.76 45.87 29.84
C GLU A 862 -23.47 45.21 28.49
N CYS A 863 -24.45 45.18 27.58
CA CYS A 863 -24.18 44.83 26.19
C CYS A 863 -23.89 46.11 25.41
N VAL A 864 -22.65 46.28 24.96
CA VAL A 864 -22.24 47.42 24.13
C VAL A 864 -22.23 46.96 22.67
N GLU A 865 -23.08 47.57 21.86
CA GLU A 865 -23.08 47.36 20.41
C GLU A 865 -22.02 48.29 19.79
N TRP A 866 -20.97 47.73 19.19
CA TRP A 866 -19.98 48.54 18.48
C TRP A 866 -20.57 49.05 17.16
N MET A 867 -20.95 50.33 17.12
CA MET A 867 -21.06 51.07 15.86
C MET A 867 -19.67 51.49 15.41
N MET A 868 -19.11 50.79 14.42
CA MET A 868 -17.95 51.29 13.68
C MET A 868 -18.40 52.53 12.89
N GLU A 869 -17.97 53.73 13.30
CA GLU A 869 -18.19 54.96 12.55
C GLU A 869 -17.55 54.83 11.16
N GLY A 870 -18.37 54.65 10.11
CA GLY A 870 -17.97 54.80 8.71
C GLY A 870 -18.13 53.60 7.77
N SER A 871 -18.78 52.50 8.15
CA SER A 871 -19.05 51.38 7.23
C SER A 871 -20.41 50.74 7.52
N THR A 872 -21.19 50.42 6.47
CA THR A 872 -22.50 49.74 6.54
C THR A 872 -22.42 48.27 6.98
N ALA A 873 -21.45 47.92 7.82
CA ALA A 873 -21.27 46.59 8.38
C ALA A 873 -21.84 46.50 9.79
N THR A 874 -22.76 45.54 9.97
CA THR A 874 -23.40 45.14 11.23
C THR A 874 -22.39 44.88 12.35
N GLY A 875 -22.54 45.58 13.48
CA GLY A 875 -21.69 45.45 14.66
C GLY A 875 -21.78 44.08 15.35
N VAL A 876 -20.70 43.69 16.02
CA VAL A 876 -20.63 42.49 16.87
C VAL A 876 -21.02 42.92 18.29
N PRO A 877 -21.94 42.20 18.96
CA PRO A 877 -22.30 42.53 20.34
C PRO A 877 -21.18 42.12 21.30
N ILE A 878 -20.77 43.04 22.17
CA ILE A 878 -19.79 42.78 23.25
C ILE A 878 -20.52 42.90 24.58
N VAL A 879 -20.33 41.93 25.48
CA VAL A 879 -20.86 42.02 26.85
C VAL A 879 -19.73 42.41 27.80
N ARG A 880 -19.89 43.53 28.51
CA ARG A 880 -18.92 44.10 29.46
C ARG A 880 -19.42 44.00 30.89
N VAL A 881 -18.50 43.79 31.84
CA VAL A 881 -18.78 43.90 33.28
C VAL A 881 -18.79 45.37 33.72
N LEU A 882 -19.87 45.80 34.36
CA LEU A 882 -19.94 47.12 34.99
C LEU A 882 -19.25 47.07 36.35
N SER A 883 -18.00 47.54 36.45
CA SER A 883 -17.35 47.70 37.75
C SER A 883 -18.10 48.76 38.57
N VAL A 884 -18.55 48.42 39.79
CA VAL A 884 -19.19 49.37 40.73
C VAL A 884 -18.16 50.42 41.18
N LEU A 885 -17.97 51.47 40.39
CA LEU A 885 -17.32 52.70 40.81
C LEU A 885 -18.40 53.65 41.32
N LYS A 886 -18.74 53.55 42.61
CA LYS A 886 -19.27 54.73 43.33
C LYS A 886 -18.09 55.64 43.67
N THR A 887 -18.32 56.94 43.55
CA THR A 887 -17.33 58.03 43.59
C THR A 887 -16.44 58.05 44.85
N PRO A 888 -15.26 58.69 44.80
CA PRO A 888 -14.20 58.59 45.82
C PRO A 888 -14.50 59.18 47.21
N GLN A 889 -15.71 59.67 47.49
CA GLN A 889 -15.99 60.45 48.71
C GLN A 889 -16.50 59.64 49.92
N GLU A 890 -16.71 58.33 49.80
CA GLU A 890 -17.18 57.48 50.92
C GLU A 890 -16.18 56.40 51.38
N GLN A 891 -14.87 56.57 51.12
CA GLN A 891 -13.87 55.59 51.55
C GLN A 891 -13.01 56.07 52.73
N HIS A 892 -13.59 55.94 53.93
CA HIS A 892 -12.81 55.69 55.14
C HIS A 892 -13.21 54.34 55.75
N ALA A 893 -12.91 53.26 55.01
CA ALA A 893 -12.74 51.92 55.58
C ALA A 893 -12.12 50.93 54.56
N PRO A 894 -10.78 50.84 54.40
CA PRO A 894 -10.17 49.73 53.69
C PRO A 894 -9.26 48.92 54.61
N THR A 895 -9.83 47.95 55.34
CA THR A 895 -9.07 46.81 55.95
C THR A 895 -10.01 45.67 56.39
N ASN A 896 -11.29 45.98 56.67
CA ASN A 896 -12.18 45.06 57.39
C ASN A 896 -13.06 44.15 56.51
N GLU A 897 -13.32 44.47 55.23
CA GLU A 897 -14.21 43.66 54.37
C GLU A 897 -13.62 42.28 54.05
N TRP A 898 -12.34 42.21 53.66
CA TRP A 898 -11.64 40.94 53.43
C TRP A 898 -11.40 40.17 54.73
N LYS A 899 -11.00 40.85 55.81
CA LYS A 899 -10.88 40.23 57.14
C LYS A 899 -12.22 39.62 57.56
N ARG A 900 -13.33 40.34 57.37
CA ARG A 900 -14.69 39.86 57.63
C ARG A 900 -15.08 38.70 56.72
N ARG A 901 -14.64 38.63 55.46
CA ARG A 901 -14.92 37.49 54.55
C ARG A 901 -14.08 36.26 54.89
N LEU A 902 -12.80 36.42 55.23
CA LEU A 902 -11.95 35.32 55.69
C LEU A 902 -12.41 34.80 57.06
N GLN A 903 -12.85 35.70 57.94
CA GLN A 903 -13.41 35.41 59.26
C GLN A 903 -14.81 34.78 59.14
N LEU A 904 -15.67 35.23 58.22
CA LEU A 904 -16.93 34.56 57.86
C LEU A 904 -16.69 33.17 57.24
N HIS A 905 -15.60 32.96 56.50
CA HIS A 905 -15.21 31.65 55.99
C HIS A 905 -14.63 30.73 57.08
N GLN A 906 -13.87 31.26 58.04
CA GLN A 906 -13.45 30.53 59.24
C GLN A 906 -14.63 30.21 60.18
N GLU A 907 -15.61 31.09 60.29
CA GLU A 907 -16.83 30.87 61.08
C GLU A 907 -17.75 29.85 60.40
N ARG A 908 -17.89 29.90 59.06
CA ARG A 908 -18.65 28.88 58.30
C ARG A 908 -18.00 27.50 58.33
N SER A 909 -16.66 27.40 58.41
CA SER A 909 -15.96 26.11 58.45
C SER A 909 -16.14 25.37 59.79
N LEU A 910 -16.38 26.08 60.90
CA LEU A 910 -16.64 25.49 62.21
C LEU A 910 -18.09 24.99 62.36
N ASP A 911 -19.06 25.69 61.76
CA ASP A 911 -20.48 25.31 61.84
C ASP A 911 -20.89 24.27 60.78
N GLN A 912 -20.32 24.31 59.56
CA GLN A 912 -20.61 23.30 58.54
C GLN A 912 -19.96 21.93 58.82
N TRP A 913 -18.82 21.89 59.52
CA TRP A 913 -18.18 20.62 59.91
C TRP A 913 -19.00 19.83 60.94
N ARG A 914 -19.66 20.52 61.88
CA ARG A 914 -20.54 19.89 62.88
C ARG A 914 -21.83 19.36 62.28
N VAL A 915 -22.36 20.00 61.24
CA VAL A 915 -23.61 19.59 60.59
C VAL A 915 -23.36 18.51 59.52
N ALA A 916 -22.28 18.61 58.73
CA ALA A 916 -21.98 17.66 57.64
C ALA A 916 -21.51 16.29 58.15
N CYS A 917 -20.69 16.22 59.21
CA CYS A 917 -20.30 14.95 59.82
C CYS A 917 -21.48 14.24 60.50
N LEU A 918 -22.44 15.00 61.05
CA LEU A 918 -23.65 14.44 61.65
C LEU A 918 -24.64 13.94 60.57
N HIS A 919 -24.79 14.66 59.46
CA HIS A 919 -25.69 14.28 58.37
C HIS A 919 -25.17 13.07 57.57
N GLU A 920 -23.87 12.99 57.29
CA GLU A 920 -23.25 11.86 56.58
C GLU A 920 -23.23 10.59 57.46
N ALA A 921 -22.99 10.72 58.77
CA ALA A 921 -23.06 9.59 59.71
C ALA A 921 -24.49 9.06 59.87
N VAL A 922 -25.49 9.94 59.94
CA VAL A 922 -26.91 9.57 59.99
C VAL A 922 -27.37 8.96 58.65
N HIS A 923 -26.93 9.47 57.51
CA HIS A 923 -27.30 8.94 56.19
C HIS A 923 -26.67 7.57 55.90
N ARG A 924 -25.47 7.29 56.42
CA ARG A 924 -24.82 5.96 56.35
C ARG A 924 -25.43 4.95 57.33
N LEU A 925 -25.82 5.38 58.54
CA LEU A 925 -26.57 4.53 59.48
C LEU A 925 -27.96 4.17 58.95
N THR A 926 -28.64 5.12 58.29
CA THR A 926 -30.00 4.90 57.75
C THR A 926 -29.99 3.96 56.55
N ARG A 927 -28.93 3.98 55.72
CA ARG A 927 -28.73 3.00 54.63
C ARG A 927 -28.35 1.60 55.12
N ALA A 928 -27.66 1.49 56.25
CA ALA A 928 -27.28 0.19 56.82
C ALA A 928 -28.44 -0.52 57.55
N LEU A 929 -29.52 0.20 57.87
CA LEU A 929 -30.64 -0.29 58.69
C LEU A 929 -31.95 -0.55 57.92
N SER A 930 -32.02 -0.28 56.60
CA SER A 930 -33.22 -0.58 55.82
C SER A 930 -33.08 -1.90 55.04
N VAL A 931 -33.48 -3.00 55.68
CA VAL A 931 -33.69 -4.31 55.04
C VAL A 931 -35.19 -4.48 54.75
N ASP A 932 -35.48 -4.77 53.48
CA ASP A 932 -36.65 -5.41 52.85
C ASP A 932 -38.07 -5.02 53.25
N THR A 933 -38.90 -4.71 52.23
CA THR A 933 -39.91 -5.67 51.73
C THR A 933 -40.70 -5.14 50.51
N GLU A 934 -40.94 -6.07 49.58
CA GLU A 934 -42.13 -6.22 48.71
C GLU A 934 -42.25 -5.57 47.30
N SER A 935 -42.20 -6.50 46.33
CA SER A 935 -43.11 -6.70 45.18
C SER A 935 -43.07 -5.73 43.99
N GLU A 936 -42.62 -6.18 42.81
CA GLU A 936 -43.41 -6.80 41.73
C GLU A 936 -44.34 -5.84 40.97
N THR A 937 -43.95 -5.41 39.75
CA THR A 937 -44.63 -5.80 38.48
C THR A 937 -44.22 -4.94 37.27
N THR A 938 -43.74 -5.66 36.24
CA THR A 938 -43.67 -5.39 34.79
C THR A 938 -44.19 -4.07 34.18
N ARG A 939 -43.30 -3.38 33.42
CA ARG A 939 -43.62 -2.77 32.10
C ARG A 939 -42.38 -2.65 31.20
N ARG A 940 -42.54 -3.14 29.95
CA ARG A 940 -41.54 -3.22 28.88
C ARG A 940 -41.10 -1.83 28.39
N PHE A 941 -39.80 -1.58 28.33
CA PHE A 941 -39.18 -0.62 27.41
C PHE A 941 -37.93 -1.23 26.76
N ARG A 942 -37.80 -1.06 25.44
CA ARG A 942 -36.65 -1.49 24.63
C ARG A 942 -35.45 -0.58 24.94
N LEU A 943 -34.32 -1.16 25.32
CA LEU A 943 -33.02 -0.50 25.43
C LEU A 943 -32.15 -0.74 24.18
N PRO A 944 -31.34 0.24 23.72
CA PRO A 944 -30.26 0.00 22.76
C PRO A 944 -29.04 -0.58 23.48
N ARG A 945 -28.39 -1.54 22.81
CA ARG A 945 -27.22 -2.30 23.28
C ARG A 945 -25.99 -1.41 23.41
N SER A 946 -25.40 -1.34 24.60
CA SER A 946 -23.99 -0.97 24.81
C SER A 946 -23.41 -1.76 25.99
N PRO A 947 -22.35 -2.59 25.83
CA PRO A 947 -21.83 -3.46 26.88
C PRO A 947 -20.98 -2.75 27.95
N TYR A 948 -20.85 -1.42 27.90
CA TYR A 948 -19.86 -0.69 28.70
C TYR A 948 -20.40 -0.16 30.04
N ILE A 949 -21.71 -0.23 30.27
CA ILE A 949 -22.35 0.39 31.45
C ILE A 949 -22.68 -0.65 32.55
N GLU A 950 -22.91 -1.92 32.21
CA GLU A 950 -23.28 -2.95 33.19
C GLU A 950 -22.15 -3.35 34.15
N ARG A 951 -20.88 -3.25 33.73
CA ARG A 951 -19.74 -3.65 34.57
C ARG A 951 -19.37 -2.63 35.64
N ARG A 952 -19.82 -1.38 35.49
CA ARG A 952 -19.49 -0.29 36.41
C ARG A 952 -20.49 -0.21 37.57
N LEU A 953 -21.75 -0.55 37.33
CA LEU A 953 -22.79 -0.58 38.36
C LEU A 953 -22.73 -1.81 39.27
N PHE A 954 -22.13 -2.92 38.83
CA PHE A 954 -22.04 -4.15 39.64
C PHE A 954 -20.94 -4.11 40.72
N ASN A 955 -19.87 -3.33 40.51
CA ASN A 955 -18.74 -3.20 41.46
C ASN A 955 -18.89 -2.03 42.44
N ASP A 956 -19.82 -1.11 42.20
CA ASP A 956 -20.09 0.02 43.10
C ASP A 956 -21.22 -0.29 44.11
N VAL A 957 -21.87 -1.46 44.01
CA VAL A 957 -23.03 -1.87 44.85
C VAL A 957 -22.77 -3.11 45.73
N PHE A 958 -21.82 -3.98 45.37
CA PHE A 958 -21.33 -5.09 46.20
C PHE A 958 -19.86 -4.88 46.54
#